data_AF-A0A9P3A547-F1
#
_entry.id   AF-A0A9P3A547-F1
#
_cell.length_a   1.000
_cell.length_b   1.000
_cell.length_c   1.000
_cell.angle_alpha   90.00
_cell.angle_beta   90.00
_cell.angle_gamma   90.00
#
_symmetry.space_group_name_H-M   'P 1'
#
loop_
_entity.id
_entity.type
_entity.pdbx_description
1 polymer ?
#
loop_
_entity_poly.entity_id
_entity_poly.type
_entity_poly.pdbx_seq_one_letter_code
_entity_poly.pdbx_strand_id
1 'polypeptide(L)'
;MDPAPDGQILRDLQTNWVWAPDWIDASTKGEAATLVVFRCSLAIERPEDLPPEALIRLSADTRYKLVINGRRVCVGPTRGSDRLWYYDTVDVRPFLRTGINDIKIKVLRFFPGVDAGIPFARTAKPGLTVLGTVAGQDLSTGSGNGMWSCQVQGQVYYASKSKQDIFLHTYETVKPSVGDNPWLDVERYKLIGHYGILPPWRLSPRMIPLAEESPAVTKAITVDQSTQPKANWEAFLHGEQIYLLPHTTHHIELEYEVHSTAFLRLVFAGGDNRGSHLSITYSECYETVPPPQGRRHGKGDRTKKEGQVLVGPSDTYEFGKTDGGDDEVYEPFWWKTFRFLAIDVRVGPNPLHLRSLVATQTNYPMAVTAKWCEPQSDERRAMWDISVRTLRNCMFDGYSDCPFYEQLQYCEDARSAMLFHYMLSGDDRVARQAIVAFAASIQPDGLICGRYPAHGTQIITGFALFWVLQVCDHMVHFSDKVFAERFLNTIDSVLAFFEGKVCPTTGLVSELPSSYWSFVDWHEDWTEDRTFRDPGVPKAGRKTGTWSFFSMLYVYTLRRACGLLKQLDKPALVHEYTARADRTTKAVIKHCFDGRYFTDSIAPLEGEDGDGADAPRYSQHSQIWAILCGAIAPKELPTLGRRIMSDAFAFGDDAGGAFAACSYPMLHYAFRALGSVGLYEKLFESMWDPWRRMIANNLTTWQEDEVNARSDCHEWSSLPIWEFATEIAGLKPLEPGWTEVLFTPRVALAPQLDAAINMGNRGLATVRWSKTDHRFVRVELRLARPTALVSRLPDKGEVDHGVVQELDMEIPIPG
;
A
#
# COMPACT_ATOMS: atom_id res chain seq x y z
N MET A 1 -9.13 -1.70 -22.72
CA MET A 1 -8.84 -0.35 -23.26
C MET A 1 -9.96 0.54 -22.82
N ASP A 2 -9.72 1.44 -21.87
CA ASP A 2 -10.62 2.58 -21.70
C ASP A 2 -10.59 3.39 -23.01
N PRO A 3 -11.73 3.93 -23.48
CA PRO A 3 -11.70 4.87 -24.58
C PRO A 3 -10.71 5.98 -24.21
N ALA A 4 -9.77 6.28 -25.11
CA ALA A 4 -8.92 7.45 -24.94
C ALA A 4 -9.83 8.63 -24.58
N PRO A 5 -9.47 9.45 -23.57
CA PRO A 5 -10.27 10.62 -23.24
C PRO A 5 -10.58 11.38 -24.52
N ASP A 6 -11.82 11.85 -24.69
CA ASP A 6 -12.10 12.79 -25.75
C ASP A 6 -11.07 13.91 -25.65
N GLY A 7 -10.26 14.11 -26.69
CA GLY A 7 -9.20 15.10 -26.69
C GLY A 7 -9.73 16.50 -26.37
N GLN A 8 -11.03 16.74 -26.58
CA GLN A 8 -11.72 17.94 -26.14
C GLN A 8 -11.81 18.06 -24.62
N ILE A 9 -12.20 17.02 -23.88
CA ILE A 9 -12.29 17.01 -22.42
C ILE A 9 -10.95 17.40 -21.79
N LEU A 10 -9.85 16.81 -22.28
CA LEU A 10 -8.51 17.12 -21.78
C LEU A 10 -8.13 18.58 -22.04
N ARG A 11 -8.42 19.11 -23.23
CA ARG A 11 -8.17 20.51 -23.56
C ARG A 11 -8.96 21.44 -22.65
N ASP A 12 -10.25 21.17 -22.45
CA ASP A 12 -11.12 22.01 -21.65
C ASP A 12 -10.66 22.03 -20.19
N LEU A 13 -10.46 20.86 -19.57
CA LEU A 13 -9.89 20.75 -18.22
C LEU A 13 -8.55 21.50 -18.10
N GLN A 14 -7.69 21.40 -19.12
CA GLN A 14 -6.38 22.05 -19.11
C GLN A 14 -6.47 23.58 -19.16
N THR A 15 -7.51 24.15 -19.75
CA THR A 15 -7.70 25.61 -19.82
C THR A 15 -8.53 26.17 -18.66
N ASN A 16 -9.15 25.30 -17.87
CA ASN A 16 -10.11 25.67 -16.82
C ASN A 16 -9.48 25.85 -15.43
N TRP A 17 -8.16 25.74 -15.30
CA TRP A 17 -7.49 25.89 -14.01
C TRP A 17 -7.66 27.30 -13.43
N VAL A 18 -8.13 27.35 -12.18
CA VAL A 18 -8.31 28.57 -11.38
C VAL A 18 -7.63 28.44 -10.03
N TRP A 19 -7.38 29.58 -9.38
CA TRP A 19 -6.90 29.63 -8.00
C TRP A 19 -7.35 30.90 -7.27
N ALA A 20 -6.96 31.04 -6.01
CA ALA A 20 -7.12 32.28 -5.25
C ALA A 20 -6.22 33.40 -5.83
N PRO A 21 -6.74 34.63 -5.95
CA PRO A 21 -5.97 35.79 -6.43
C PRO A 21 -4.88 36.17 -5.42
N ASP A 22 -3.83 36.86 -5.91
CA ASP A 22 -2.70 37.35 -5.11
C ASP A 22 -2.00 36.27 -4.25
N TRP A 23 -2.09 35.00 -4.68
CA TRP A 23 -1.52 33.86 -3.96
C TRP A 23 0.01 33.88 -3.97
N ILE A 24 0.60 33.76 -2.78
CA ILE A 24 2.03 33.50 -2.60
C ILE A 24 2.20 32.07 -2.12
N ASP A 25 2.81 31.24 -2.97
CA ASP A 25 2.95 29.80 -2.74
C ASP A 25 4.16 29.48 -1.84
N ALA A 26 4.13 30.01 -0.61
CA ALA A 26 5.18 29.85 0.38
C ALA A 26 4.61 29.68 1.78
N SER A 27 5.23 28.77 2.54
CA SER A 27 4.96 28.63 3.97
C SER A 27 5.51 29.84 4.72
N THR A 28 4.64 30.62 5.35
CA THR A 28 5.02 31.81 6.12
C THR A 28 5.06 31.57 7.64
N LYS A 29 4.51 30.43 8.10
CA LYS A 29 4.33 30.11 9.53
C LYS A 29 4.79 28.70 9.91
N GLY A 30 5.65 28.08 9.11
CA GLY A 30 6.09 26.69 9.33
C GLY A 30 4.94 25.69 9.11
N GLU A 31 4.05 25.99 8.18
CA GLU A 31 2.96 25.11 7.75
C GLU A 31 3.42 24.18 6.62
N ALA A 32 2.93 22.94 6.61
CA ALA A 32 3.11 22.02 5.50
C ALA A 32 2.18 22.34 4.32
N ALA A 33 0.98 22.81 4.63
CA ALA A 33 -0.09 23.02 3.67
C ALA A 33 -1.05 24.13 4.11
N THR A 34 -1.86 24.59 3.17
CA THR A 34 -2.98 25.50 3.41
C THR A 34 -4.24 24.97 2.74
N LEU A 35 -5.38 25.16 3.43
CA LEU A 35 -6.69 24.80 2.91
C LEU A 35 -7.34 26.00 2.20
N VAL A 36 -7.78 25.81 0.96
CA VAL A 36 -8.55 26.81 0.19
C VAL A 36 -9.90 26.20 -0.16
N VAL A 37 -10.99 26.88 0.20
CA VAL A 37 -12.35 26.42 -0.09
C VAL A 37 -12.88 27.16 -1.30
N PHE A 38 -13.26 26.41 -2.33
CA PHE A 38 -13.99 26.92 -3.49
C PHE A 38 -15.47 26.61 -3.31
N ARG A 39 -16.34 27.55 -3.67
CA ARG A 39 -17.78 27.41 -3.51
C ARG A 39 -18.53 27.90 -4.74
N CYS A 40 -19.59 27.18 -5.10
CA CYS A 40 -20.66 27.69 -5.94
C CYS A 40 -22.03 27.27 -5.39
N SER A 41 -23.08 27.95 -5.85
CA SER A 41 -24.47 27.57 -5.58
C SER A 41 -25.15 27.20 -6.87
N LEU A 42 -25.83 26.05 -6.88
CA LEU A 42 -26.58 25.54 -8.03
C LEU A 42 -28.07 25.53 -7.69
N ALA A 43 -28.87 26.30 -8.43
CA ALA A 43 -30.33 26.33 -8.25
C ALA A 43 -30.99 25.31 -9.19
N ILE A 44 -31.80 24.41 -8.64
CA ILE A 44 -32.61 23.46 -9.41
C ILE A 44 -34.07 23.73 -9.06
N GLU A 45 -34.77 24.47 -9.91
CA GLU A 45 -36.09 25.01 -9.55
C GLU A 45 -37.16 23.94 -9.44
N ARG A 46 -37.16 22.95 -10.35
CA ARG A 46 -38.21 21.94 -10.42
C ARG A 46 -37.63 20.52 -10.33
N PRO A 47 -38.34 19.56 -9.72
CA PRO A 47 -37.89 18.18 -9.63
C PRO A 47 -37.57 17.54 -10.98
N GLU A 48 -38.30 17.89 -12.04
CA GLU A 48 -38.05 17.41 -13.41
C GLU A 48 -36.74 17.92 -14.03
N ASP A 49 -36.15 18.99 -13.49
CA ASP A 49 -34.87 19.54 -13.94
C ASP A 49 -33.67 18.78 -13.30
N LEU A 50 -33.93 17.88 -12.35
CA LEU A 50 -32.90 16.96 -11.84
C LEU A 50 -32.54 15.94 -12.92
N PRO A 51 -31.30 15.93 -13.42
CA PRO A 51 -30.92 15.00 -14.46
C PRO A 51 -30.85 13.56 -13.89
N PRO A 52 -31.02 12.53 -14.73
CA PRO A 52 -30.83 11.14 -14.31
C PRO A 52 -29.37 10.86 -13.89
N GLU A 53 -28.42 11.61 -14.45
CA GLU A 53 -26.98 11.56 -14.20
C GLU A 53 -26.43 13.00 -14.23
N ALA A 54 -25.51 13.35 -13.33
CA ALA A 54 -24.87 14.66 -13.29
C ALA A 54 -23.36 14.50 -13.17
N LEU A 55 -22.67 14.31 -14.30
CA LEU A 55 -21.22 14.12 -14.31
C LEU A 55 -20.47 15.45 -14.25
N ILE A 56 -19.60 15.58 -13.25
CA ILE A 56 -18.53 16.59 -13.25
C ILE A 56 -17.17 15.90 -13.33
N ARG A 57 -16.23 16.58 -13.96
CA ARG A 57 -14.83 16.17 -14.06
C ARG A 57 -13.99 17.18 -13.30
N LEU A 58 -13.12 16.72 -12.41
CA LEU A 58 -12.34 17.63 -11.59
C LEU A 58 -10.98 17.09 -11.20
N SER A 59 -10.05 18.01 -10.97
CA SER A 59 -8.73 17.75 -10.42
C SER A 59 -8.27 18.97 -9.61
N ALA A 60 -7.29 18.78 -8.74
CA ALA A 60 -6.70 19.84 -7.95
C ALA A 60 -5.21 19.58 -7.70
N ASP A 61 -4.50 20.64 -7.35
CA ASP A 61 -3.16 20.55 -6.77
C ASP A 61 -3.18 21.16 -5.35
N THR A 62 -3.11 20.36 -4.28
CA THR A 62 -2.56 18.99 -4.26
C THR A 62 -3.60 17.88 -4.05
N ARG A 63 -4.59 18.09 -3.17
CA ARG A 63 -5.73 17.19 -2.95
C ARG A 63 -7.00 18.00 -2.79
N TYR A 64 -8.14 17.48 -3.23
CA TYR A 64 -9.47 18.04 -3.02
C TYR A 64 -10.37 17.11 -2.20
N LYS A 65 -11.31 17.72 -1.46
CA LYS A 65 -12.50 17.08 -0.90
C LYS A 65 -13.74 17.77 -1.46
N LEU A 66 -14.58 17.02 -2.18
CA LEU A 66 -15.85 17.50 -2.72
C LEU A 66 -16.95 17.29 -1.69
N VAL A 67 -17.69 18.36 -1.39
CA VAL A 67 -18.80 18.37 -0.43
C VAL A 67 -20.00 19.02 -1.11
N ILE A 68 -21.15 18.34 -1.08
CA ILE A 68 -22.41 18.87 -1.61
C ILE A 68 -23.46 18.81 -0.50
N ASN A 69 -24.11 19.94 -0.23
CA ASN A 69 -25.13 20.06 0.82
C ASN A 69 -24.66 19.53 2.19
N GLY A 70 -23.39 19.79 2.53
CA GLY A 70 -22.77 19.36 3.79
C GLY A 70 -22.35 17.89 3.85
N ARG A 71 -22.56 17.10 2.79
CA ARG A 71 -22.15 15.69 2.70
C ARG A 71 -20.90 15.54 1.83
N ARG A 72 -19.88 14.83 2.35
CA ARG A 72 -18.69 14.44 1.57
C ARG A 72 -19.11 13.51 0.43
N VAL A 73 -18.71 13.85 -0.78
CA VAL A 73 -18.96 13.07 -2.01
C VAL A 73 -17.78 12.16 -2.30
N CYS A 74 -16.59 12.74 -2.38
CA CYS A 74 -15.33 12.03 -2.62
C CYS A 74 -14.13 12.87 -2.23
N VAL A 75 -12.95 12.24 -2.22
CA VAL A 75 -11.65 12.87 -2.03
C VAL A 75 -10.73 12.44 -3.18
N GLY A 76 -10.02 13.40 -3.75
CA GLY A 76 -9.15 13.19 -4.90
C GLY A 76 -8.11 14.29 -5.06
N PRO A 77 -7.54 14.50 -6.26
CA PRO A 77 -7.50 13.47 -7.28
C PRO A 77 -6.75 12.23 -6.75
N THR A 78 -6.81 11.11 -7.48
CA THR A 78 -5.85 10.03 -7.23
C THR A 78 -4.43 10.59 -7.22
N ARG A 79 -3.58 10.09 -6.32
CA ARG A 79 -2.15 10.38 -6.32
C ARG A 79 -1.56 10.30 -7.74
N GLY A 80 -0.87 11.37 -8.13
CA GLY A 80 -0.23 11.51 -9.44
C GLY A 80 1.08 12.30 -9.30
N SER A 81 1.68 12.68 -10.41
CA SER A 81 2.91 13.47 -10.48
C SER A 81 2.83 14.49 -11.61
N ASP A 82 3.79 15.42 -11.67
CA ASP A 82 3.95 16.38 -12.76
C ASP A 82 3.96 15.72 -14.17
N ARG A 83 4.41 14.47 -14.26
CA ARG A 83 4.42 13.66 -15.49
C ARG A 83 3.11 12.93 -15.76
N LEU A 84 2.31 12.67 -14.73
CA LEU A 84 1.07 11.89 -14.79
C LEU A 84 0.08 12.39 -13.72
N TRP A 85 -0.76 13.37 -14.08
CA TRP A 85 -1.70 14.00 -13.16
C TRP A 85 -3.13 13.52 -13.43
N TYR A 86 -3.85 13.06 -12.41
CA TYR A 86 -5.17 12.48 -12.63
C TYR A 86 -6.31 13.50 -12.49
N TYR A 87 -7.37 13.30 -13.25
CA TYR A 87 -8.69 13.89 -12.96
C TYR A 87 -9.72 12.78 -12.72
N ASP A 88 -10.68 13.06 -11.85
CA ASP A 88 -11.79 12.16 -11.56
C ASP A 88 -13.02 12.56 -12.38
N THR A 89 -13.86 11.58 -12.73
CA THR A 89 -15.22 11.81 -13.24
C THR A 89 -16.19 11.32 -12.18
N VAL A 90 -17.07 12.20 -11.69
CA VAL A 90 -17.92 11.95 -10.53
C VAL A 90 -19.36 12.26 -10.90
N ASP A 91 -20.25 11.29 -10.70
CA ASP A 91 -21.69 11.54 -10.72
C ASP A 91 -22.13 12.18 -9.40
N VAL A 92 -22.49 13.47 -9.46
CA VAL A 92 -22.95 14.22 -8.29
C VAL A 92 -24.46 14.18 -8.10
N ARG A 93 -25.22 13.57 -9.02
CA ARG A 93 -26.69 13.49 -8.94
C ARG A 93 -27.13 13.04 -7.54
N PRO A 94 -26.63 11.94 -6.94
CA PRO A 94 -27.14 11.43 -5.66
C PRO A 94 -27.11 12.42 -4.48
N PHE A 95 -26.41 13.54 -4.63
CA PHE A 95 -26.23 14.57 -3.60
C PHE A 95 -27.01 15.86 -3.89
N LEU A 96 -27.63 15.97 -5.06
CA LEU A 96 -28.44 17.11 -5.49
C LEU A 96 -29.90 16.97 -5.03
N ARG A 97 -30.53 18.11 -4.81
CA ARG A 97 -31.96 18.25 -4.47
C ARG A 97 -32.59 19.42 -5.22
N THR A 98 -33.92 19.42 -5.31
CA THR A 98 -34.66 20.62 -5.72
C THR A 98 -34.40 21.78 -4.74
N GLY A 99 -34.31 23.00 -5.25
CA GLY A 99 -33.91 24.20 -4.52
C GLY A 99 -32.43 24.54 -4.71
N ILE A 100 -31.85 25.23 -3.72
CA ILE A 100 -30.45 25.65 -3.74
C ILE A 100 -29.55 24.51 -3.24
N ASN A 101 -28.54 24.18 -4.03
CA ASN A 101 -27.50 23.22 -3.69
C ASN A 101 -26.19 23.95 -3.43
N ASP A 102 -25.61 23.72 -2.25
CA ASP A 102 -24.31 24.25 -1.86
C ASP A 102 -23.22 23.27 -2.29
N ILE A 103 -22.36 23.68 -3.23
CA ILE A 103 -21.24 22.86 -3.72
C ILE A 103 -19.96 23.49 -3.24
N LYS A 104 -19.17 22.73 -2.48
CA LYS A 104 -17.86 23.15 -1.96
C LYS A 104 -16.79 22.16 -2.39
N ILE A 105 -15.67 22.69 -2.87
CA ILE A 105 -14.46 21.92 -3.14
C ILE A 105 -13.37 22.49 -2.25
N LYS A 106 -12.99 21.72 -1.22
CA LYS A 106 -11.88 22.08 -0.35
C LYS A 106 -10.60 21.57 -0.99
N VAL A 107 -9.63 22.43 -1.27
CA VAL A 107 -8.32 22.04 -1.81
C VAL A 107 -7.25 22.21 -0.74
N LEU A 108 -6.61 21.11 -0.36
CA LEU A 108 -5.41 21.12 0.48
C LEU A 108 -4.19 21.28 -0.43
N ARG A 109 -3.58 22.46 -0.38
CA ARG A 109 -2.36 22.81 -1.12
C ARG A 109 -1.16 22.61 -0.21
N PHE A 110 -0.36 21.58 -0.48
CA PHE A 110 0.95 21.42 0.14
C PHE A 110 1.96 22.37 -0.51
N PHE A 111 2.81 23.01 0.29
CA PHE A 111 3.79 23.95 -0.23
C PHE A 111 4.94 23.22 -0.95
N PRO A 112 5.31 23.62 -2.17
CA PRO A 112 6.31 22.91 -2.96
C PRO A 112 7.74 23.06 -2.41
N GLY A 113 7.99 24.09 -1.59
CA GLY A 113 9.29 24.35 -0.98
C GLY A 113 9.49 23.76 0.42
N VAL A 114 8.53 22.95 0.92
CA VAL A 114 8.59 22.37 2.27
C VAL A 114 8.72 20.85 2.15
N ASP A 115 9.66 20.28 2.90
CA ASP A 115 9.87 18.83 3.01
C ASP A 115 8.83 18.19 3.96
N ALA A 116 7.56 18.22 3.55
CA ALA A 116 6.41 17.73 4.30
C ALA A 116 5.34 17.16 3.36
N GLY A 117 4.48 16.26 3.83
CA GLY A 117 3.45 15.64 3.00
C GLY A 117 4.01 14.79 1.86
N ILE A 118 4.99 13.94 2.16
CA ILE A 118 5.80 13.18 1.20
C ILE A 118 4.96 12.39 0.17
N PRO A 119 3.83 11.74 0.51
CA PRO A 119 3.00 11.02 -0.47
C PRO A 119 2.28 11.90 -1.49
N PHE A 120 2.21 13.20 -1.23
CA PHE A 120 1.37 14.13 -1.98
C PHE A 120 2.21 14.93 -2.98
N ALA A 121 2.69 14.29 -4.05
CA ALA A 121 3.36 15.00 -5.13
C ALA A 121 2.53 16.21 -5.61
N ARG A 122 3.23 17.31 -5.91
CA ARG A 122 2.68 18.66 -6.11
C ARG A 122 3.55 19.44 -7.08
N THR A 123 2.93 20.25 -7.92
CA THR A 123 3.65 21.09 -8.89
C THR A 123 4.02 22.44 -8.29
N ALA A 124 4.73 23.29 -9.04
CA ALA A 124 5.05 24.65 -8.63
C ALA A 124 3.84 25.62 -8.72
N LYS A 125 2.68 25.17 -9.21
CA LYS A 125 1.45 25.97 -9.23
C LYS A 125 0.37 25.23 -8.43
N PRO A 126 -0.38 25.92 -7.56
CA PRO A 126 -1.61 25.36 -7.01
C PRO A 126 -2.71 25.40 -8.07
N GLY A 127 -3.84 24.76 -7.83
CA GLY A 127 -4.96 24.91 -8.74
C GLY A 127 -6.17 24.04 -8.44
N LEU A 128 -7.31 24.46 -8.99
CA LEU A 128 -8.53 23.67 -9.13
C LEU A 128 -8.98 23.73 -10.59
N THR A 129 -9.38 22.60 -11.17
CA THR A 129 -10.11 22.55 -12.44
C THR A 129 -11.38 21.72 -12.27
N VAL A 130 -12.50 22.24 -12.78
CA VAL A 130 -13.80 21.57 -12.86
C VAL A 130 -14.32 21.74 -14.28
N LEU A 131 -14.92 20.70 -14.82
CA LEU A 131 -15.58 20.68 -16.12
C LEU A 131 -16.89 19.91 -15.99
N GLY A 132 -18.01 20.55 -16.32
CA GLY A 132 -19.31 19.87 -16.33
C GLY A 132 -20.48 20.83 -16.39
N THR A 133 -21.60 20.32 -16.90
CA THR A 133 -22.87 21.04 -16.95
C THR A 133 -23.91 20.22 -16.18
N VAL A 134 -24.60 20.84 -15.23
CA VAL A 134 -25.61 20.17 -14.39
C VAL A 134 -26.89 21.00 -14.44
N ALA A 135 -28.02 20.35 -14.74
CA ALA A 135 -29.33 21.01 -14.87
C ALA A 135 -29.27 22.25 -15.81
N GLY A 136 -28.56 22.13 -16.93
CA GLY A 136 -28.38 23.22 -17.92
C GLY A 136 -27.43 24.36 -17.51
N GLN A 137 -26.87 24.32 -16.30
CA GLN A 137 -25.93 25.32 -15.80
C GLN A 137 -24.49 24.83 -15.93
N ASP A 138 -23.60 25.70 -16.40
CA ASP A 138 -22.18 25.37 -16.57
C ASP A 138 -21.39 25.57 -15.26
N LEU A 139 -20.93 24.47 -14.66
CA LEU A 139 -20.13 24.47 -13.43
C LEU A 139 -18.62 24.55 -13.72
N SER A 140 -18.22 24.64 -14.98
CA SER A 140 -16.81 24.60 -15.37
C SER A 140 -16.05 25.80 -14.81
N THR A 141 -14.91 25.54 -14.15
CA THR A 141 -14.02 26.61 -13.69
C THR A 141 -13.44 27.31 -14.90
N GLY A 142 -13.39 28.64 -14.90
CA GLY A 142 -12.85 29.40 -16.03
C GLY A 142 -13.80 29.66 -17.20
N SER A 143 -15.07 29.23 -17.14
CA SER A 143 -16.13 29.63 -18.10
C SER A 143 -16.36 31.16 -18.16
N GLY A 144 -15.93 31.89 -17.13
CA GLY A 144 -16.10 33.33 -17.02
C GLY A 144 -17.51 33.75 -16.56
N ASN A 145 -18.34 32.80 -16.13
CA ASN A 145 -19.71 33.06 -15.66
C ASN A 145 -19.80 33.60 -14.21
N GLY A 146 -18.67 33.74 -13.51
CA GLY A 146 -18.62 34.24 -12.13
C GLY A 146 -19.23 33.31 -11.07
N MET A 147 -19.46 32.03 -11.38
CA MET A 147 -20.17 31.09 -10.50
C MET A 147 -19.35 30.64 -9.29
N TRP A 148 -18.02 30.68 -9.39
CA TRP A 148 -17.11 30.20 -8.35
C TRP A 148 -16.45 31.35 -7.60
N SER A 149 -16.47 31.26 -6.27
CA SER A 149 -15.64 32.07 -5.38
C SER A 149 -14.77 31.17 -4.51
N CYS A 150 -13.73 31.74 -3.89
CA CYS A 150 -12.82 31.01 -3.02
C CYS A 150 -12.52 31.76 -1.72
N GLN A 151 -12.05 31.02 -0.72
CA GLN A 151 -11.66 31.56 0.57
C GLN A 151 -10.49 30.74 1.14
N VAL A 152 -9.39 31.42 1.47
CA VAL A 152 -8.21 30.81 2.10
C VAL A 152 -8.47 30.63 3.60
N GLN A 153 -8.38 29.41 4.11
CA GLN A 153 -8.68 29.07 5.50
C GLN A 153 -7.47 29.25 6.41
N GLY A 154 -7.13 30.50 6.73
CA GLY A 154 -5.98 30.83 7.59
C GLY A 154 -6.10 30.37 9.05
N GLN A 155 -7.25 29.82 9.44
CA GLN A 155 -7.53 29.26 10.76
C GLN A 155 -7.28 27.74 10.85
N VAL A 156 -6.98 27.08 9.73
CA VAL A 156 -6.63 25.65 9.70
C VAL A 156 -5.13 25.51 9.48
N TYR A 157 -4.44 24.95 10.46
CA TYR A 157 -2.98 24.84 10.49
C TYR A 157 -2.54 23.38 10.35
N TYR A 158 -1.64 23.11 9.41
CA TYR A 158 -0.96 21.83 9.26
C TYR A 158 0.52 22.02 9.58
N ALA A 159 0.99 21.48 10.70
CA ALA A 159 2.40 21.64 11.12
C ALA A 159 3.33 21.05 10.06
N SER A 160 4.44 21.71 9.70
CA SER A 160 5.49 21.13 8.84
C SER A 160 6.56 20.34 9.60
N LYS A 161 6.51 20.40 10.93
CA LYS A 161 7.42 19.67 11.82
C LYS A 161 6.61 19.08 12.96
N SER A 162 6.45 17.77 12.94
CA SER A 162 5.86 17.00 14.03
C SER A 162 6.75 15.80 14.36
N LYS A 163 6.81 15.42 15.64
CA LYS A 163 7.55 14.21 16.04
C LYS A 163 6.72 12.94 15.80
N GLN A 164 5.39 13.08 15.84
CA GLN A 164 4.43 11.98 15.67
C GLN A 164 3.94 11.85 14.23
N ASP A 165 4.17 12.86 13.37
CA ASP A 165 3.82 12.85 11.96
C ASP A 165 4.96 13.46 11.13
N ILE A 166 5.83 12.60 10.62
CA ILE A 166 7.00 13.00 9.83
C ILE A 166 6.80 12.80 8.32
N PHE A 167 5.69 12.20 7.88
CA PHE A 167 5.45 11.88 6.47
C PHE A 167 4.22 12.60 5.92
N LEU A 168 3.06 12.48 6.59
CA LEU A 168 1.76 12.82 6.00
C LEU A 168 1.47 14.32 6.10
N HIS A 169 1.70 14.91 7.26
CA HIS A 169 1.39 16.30 7.58
C HIS A 169 -0.08 16.65 7.27
N THR A 170 -0.98 15.70 7.56
CA THR A 170 -2.44 15.81 7.33
C THR A 170 -3.23 15.99 8.63
N TYR A 171 -2.54 16.13 9.76
CA TYR A 171 -3.17 16.42 11.06
C TYR A 171 -3.31 17.92 11.25
N GLU A 172 -4.53 18.33 11.59
CA GLU A 172 -4.93 19.73 11.56
C GLU A 172 -5.22 20.28 12.95
N THR A 173 -4.78 21.52 13.14
CA THR A 173 -5.17 22.36 14.26
C THR A 173 -6.11 23.42 13.71
N VAL A 174 -7.38 23.36 14.11
CA VAL A 174 -8.41 24.29 13.69
C VAL A 174 -8.68 25.28 14.81
N LYS A 175 -8.54 26.57 14.49
CA LYS A 175 -8.89 27.68 15.37
C LYS A 175 -10.21 28.31 14.94
N PRO A 176 -10.90 29.05 15.83
CA PRO A 176 -12.06 29.83 15.44
C PRO A 176 -11.63 30.89 14.41
N SER A 177 -12.46 31.12 13.39
CA SER A 177 -12.20 32.19 12.43
C SER A 177 -12.14 33.55 13.15
N VAL A 178 -11.14 34.37 12.84
CA VAL A 178 -10.97 35.71 13.42
C VAL A 178 -11.44 36.74 12.40
N GLY A 179 -12.64 37.29 12.59
CA GLY A 179 -13.24 38.31 11.72
C GLY A 179 -13.86 37.77 10.43
N ASP A 180 -14.34 38.69 9.59
CA ASP A 180 -14.93 38.36 8.30
C ASP A 180 -13.82 38.10 7.27
N ASN A 181 -13.58 36.82 6.98
CA ASN A 181 -12.72 36.43 5.87
C ASN A 181 -13.57 36.46 4.57
N PRO A 182 -13.37 37.41 3.64
CA PRO A 182 -14.27 37.54 2.50
C PRO A 182 -14.13 36.38 1.51
N TRP A 183 -15.22 36.08 0.81
CA TRP A 183 -15.15 35.25 -0.40
C TRP A 183 -14.59 36.09 -1.55
N LEU A 184 -13.58 35.58 -2.22
CA LEU A 184 -12.87 36.23 -3.31
C LEU A 184 -13.28 35.61 -4.66
N ASP A 185 -13.29 36.41 -5.71
CA ASP A 185 -13.41 35.90 -7.07
C ASP A 185 -12.18 35.06 -7.42
N VAL A 186 -12.38 33.93 -8.11
CA VAL A 186 -11.28 33.06 -8.52
C VAL A 186 -10.52 33.65 -9.72
N GLU A 187 -9.20 33.49 -9.73
CA GLU A 187 -8.35 33.90 -10.84
C GLU A 187 -8.07 32.72 -11.78
N ARG A 188 -8.34 32.90 -13.09
CA ARG A 188 -8.06 31.90 -14.12
C ARG A 188 -6.61 31.98 -14.58
N TYR A 189 -5.93 30.83 -14.66
CA TYR A 189 -4.60 30.78 -15.25
C TYR A 189 -4.62 30.93 -16.77
N LYS A 190 -3.77 31.81 -17.27
CA LYS A 190 -3.45 31.94 -18.70
C LYS A 190 -2.33 30.97 -19.06
N LEU A 191 -2.64 29.67 -19.12
CA LEU A 191 -1.68 28.64 -19.53
C LEU A 191 -1.49 28.71 -21.05
N ILE A 192 -0.34 29.22 -21.49
CA ILE A 192 0.00 29.36 -22.91
C ILE A 192 0.70 28.07 -23.38
N GLY A 193 -0.03 27.20 -24.06
CA GLY A 193 0.52 26.00 -24.70
C GLY A 193 1.09 26.27 -26.10
N HIS A 194 1.96 27.27 -26.25
CA HIS A 194 2.63 27.57 -27.54
C HIS A 194 4.07 27.01 -27.56
N TYR A 195 4.56 26.70 -28.76
CA TYR A 195 5.94 26.29 -29.02
C TYR A 195 6.43 25.02 -28.28
N GLY A 196 5.50 24.13 -27.90
CA GLY A 196 5.83 22.87 -27.21
C GLY A 196 6.08 23.03 -25.70
N ILE A 197 5.79 24.19 -25.11
CA ILE A 197 5.82 24.38 -23.65
C ILE A 197 4.66 23.58 -23.03
N LEU A 198 5.00 22.65 -22.15
CA LEU A 198 4.02 21.77 -21.51
C LEU A 198 3.33 22.49 -20.34
N PRO A 199 2.03 22.26 -20.14
CA PRO A 199 1.36 22.74 -18.93
C PRO A 199 1.90 22.04 -17.68
N PRO A 200 1.74 22.64 -16.49
CA PRO A 200 2.23 22.05 -15.23
C PRO A 200 1.64 20.67 -14.93
N TRP A 201 0.39 20.43 -15.32
CA TRP A 201 -0.33 19.19 -15.06
C TRP A 201 -0.50 18.39 -16.34
N ARG A 202 0.00 17.15 -16.35
CA ARG A 202 -0.16 16.22 -17.47
C ARG A 202 -1.41 15.36 -17.24
N LEU A 203 -2.58 15.93 -17.53
CA LEU A 203 -3.87 15.34 -17.20
C LEU A 203 -4.10 13.98 -17.87
N SER A 204 -4.60 13.02 -17.08
CA SER A 204 -5.02 11.68 -17.46
C SER A 204 -6.27 11.29 -16.67
N PRO A 205 -7.17 10.46 -17.22
CA PRO A 205 -8.32 9.97 -16.47
C PRO A 205 -7.84 9.06 -15.33
N ARG A 206 -8.56 9.10 -14.21
CA ARG A 206 -8.40 8.13 -13.12
C ARG A 206 -8.46 6.69 -13.67
N MET A 207 -7.48 5.85 -13.31
CA MET A 207 -7.36 4.46 -13.79
C MET A 207 -8.09 3.43 -12.90
N ILE A 208 -8.59 3.86 -11.75
CA ILE A 208 -9.13 3.02 -10.69
C ILE A 208 -10.52 3.54 -10.27
N PRO A 209 -11.40 2.72 -9.68
CA PRO A 209 -12.67 3.20 -9.12
C PRO A 209 -12.46 4.19 -7.97
N LEU A 210 -13.51 4.93 -7.62
CA LEU A 210 -13.59 5.67 -6.36
C LEU A 210 -13.60 4.69 -5.17
N ALA A 211 -13.20 5.17 -4.00
CA ALA A 211 -13.17 4.38 -2.78
C ALA A 211 -14.58 3.89 -2.40
N GLU A 212 -14.66 2.69 -1.82
CA GLU A 212 -15.87 2.22 -1.14
C GLU A 212 -15.90 2.69 0.31
N GLU A 213 -17.10 2.74 0.87
CA GLU A 213 -17.32 3.18 2.26
C GLU A 213 -18.04 2.11 3.08
N SER A 214 -17.60 1.94 4.33
CA SER A 214 -18.24 1.07 5.32
C SER A 214 -18.10 1.66 6.72
N PRO A 215 -19.01 1.39 7.67
CA PRO A 215 -18.84 1.88 9.04
C PRO A 215 -17.64 1.21 9.73
N ALA A 216 -16.88 1.96 10.54
CA ALA A 216 -15.99 1.36 11.52
C ALA A 216 -16.77 1.06 12.81
N VAL A 217 -16.60 -0.16 13.32
CA VAL A 217 -17.37 -0.64 14.48
C VAL A 217 -16.56 -0.44 15.75
N THR A 218 -17.14 0.33 16.69
CA THR A 218 -16.56 0.49 18.02
C THR A 218 -16.80 -0.79 18.84
N LYS A 219 -15.73 -1.33 19.42
CA LYS A 219 -15.75 -2.53 20.24
C LYS A 219 -15.91 -2.21 21.72
N ALA A 220 -15.19 -1.21 22.21
CA ALA A 220 -15.18 -0.86 23.63
C ALA A 220 -14.89 0.62 23.84
N ILE A 221 -15.29 1.11 25.00
CA ILE A 221 -14.98 2.44 25.50
C ILE A 221 -14.41 2.37 26.92
N THR A 222 -13.37 3.16 27.14
CA THR A 222 -12.78 3.45 28.45
C THR A 222 -13.02 4.92 28.77
N VAL A 223 -13.42 5.22 30.01
CA VAL A 223 -13.70 6.59 30.48
C VAL A 223 -12.81 6.85 31.68
N ASP A 224 -11.65 7.47 31.48
CA ASP A 224 -10.69 7.74 32.56
C ASP A 224 -11.03 9.01 33.33
N GLN A 225 -11.58 10.01 32.64
CA GLN A 225 -11.99 11.27 33.25
C GLN A 225 -13.28 11.74 32.58
N SER A 226 -14.37 11.89 33.34
CA SER A 226 -15.62 12.45 32.81
C SER A 226 -16.59 12.79 33.94
N THR A 227 -17.37 13.85 33.78
CA THR A 227 -18.54 14.12 34.63
C THR A 227 -19.78 13.34 34.20
N GLN A 228 -19.75 12.71 33.02
CA GLN A 228 -20.79 11.82 32.51
C GLN A 228 -20.43 10.35 32.83
N PRO A 229 -21.40 9.53 33.26
CA PRO A 229 -21.14 8.11 33.52
C PRO A 229 -20.82 7.37 32.20
N LYS A 230 -20.06 6.28 32.30
CA LYS A 230 -19.68 5.43 31.16
C LYS A 230 -20.89 5.02 30.31
N ALA A 231 -22.01 4.66 30.93
CA ALA A 231 -23.24 4.26 30.24
C ALA A 231 -23.77 5.33 29.26
N ASN A 232 -23.60 6.62 29.57
CA ASN A 232 -24.05 7.69 28.68
C ASN A 232 -23.14 7.82 27.44
N TRP A 233 -21.84 7.54 27.60
CA TRP A 233 -20.92 7.49 26.46
C TRP A 233 -21.15 6.25 25.59
N GLU A 234 -21.47 5.11 26.19
CA GLU A 234 -21.89 3.91 25.46
C GLU A 234 -23.17 4.18 24.65
N ALA A 235 -24.19 4.78 25.28
CA ALA A 235 -25.42 5.17 24.60
C ALA A 235 -25.18 6.16 23.45
N PHE A 236 -24.25 7.12 23.64
CA PHE A 236 -23.85 8.06 22.59
C PHE A 236 -23.28 7.37 21.35
N LEU A 237 -22.43 6.34 21.52
CA LEU A 237 -21.90 5.54 20.41
C LEU A 237 -22.97 4.72 19.68
N HIS A 238 -24.13 4.51 20.31
CA HIS A 238 -25.31 3.86 19.74
C HIS A 238 -26.37 4.85 19.23
N GLY A 239 -26.02 6.13 19.08
CA GLY A 239 -26.85 7.15 18.42
C GLY A 239 -27.63 8.07 19.36
N GLU A 240 -27.46 7.93 20.68
CA GLU A 240 -27.93 8.97 21.61
C GLU A 240 -27.04 10.21 21.59
N GLN A 241 -27.51 11.29 22.21
CA GLN A 241 -26.76 12.55 22.33
C GLN A 241 -26.23 12.70 23.76
N ILE A 242 -25.09 13.35 23.93
CA ILE A 242 -24.50 13.57 25.25
C ILE A 242 -24.29 15.07 25.52
N TYR A 243 -24.65 15.47 26.74
CA TYR A 243 -24.58 16.84 27.24
C TYR A 243 -23.39 17.02 28.18
N LEU A 244 -22.47 17.92 27.87
CA LEU A 244 -21.28 18.19 28.69
C LEU A 244 -21.41 19.56 29.35
N LEU A 245 -21.23 19.59 30.68
CA LEU A 245 -21.41 20.80 31.49
C LEU A 245 -20.26 21.81 31.28
N PRO A 246 -20.50 23.12 31.45
CA PRO A 246 -19.45 24.12 31.38
C PRO A 246 -18.27 23.82 32.30
N HIS A 247 -17.06 24.20 31.88
CA HIS A 247 -15.83 24.09 32.66
C HIS A 247 -15.48 22.66 33.13
N THR A 248 -15.93 21.64 32.39
CA THR A 248 -15.56 20.25 32.64
C THR A 248 -14.54 19.75 31.63
N THR A 249 -13.82 18.69 32.00
CA THR A 249 -12.86 18.02 31.12
C THR A 249 -13.21 16.54 31.04
N HIS A 250 -13.12 15.99 29.85
CA HIS A 250 -13.43 14.60 29.56
C HIS A 250 -12.27 13.97 28.77
N HIS A 251 -11.85 12.78 29.18
CA HIS A 251 -10.91 11.91 28.49
C HIS A 251 -11.55 10.53 28.35
N ILE A 252 -11.80 10.14 27.09
CA ILE A 252 -12.31 8.81 26.74
C ILE A 252 -11.40 8.16 25.71
N GLU A 253 -11.28 6.84 25.79
CA GLU A 253 -10.57 6.05 24.80
C GLU A 253 -11.54 5.08 24.13
N LEU A 254 -11.52 5.00 22.80
CA LEU A 254 -12.34 4.10 22.01
C LEU A 254 -11.47 3.02 21.39
N GLU A 255 -11.79 1.75 21.61
CA GLU A 255 -11.25 0.63 20.85
C GLU A 255 -12.23 0.28 19.73
N TYR A 256 -11.73 0.18 18.50
CA TYR A 256 -12.47 -0.36 17.36
C TYR A 256 -12.20 -1.86 17.22
N GLU A 257 -13.16 -2.61 16.67
CA GLU A 257 -13.05 -4.07 16.49
C GLU A 257 -11.77 -4.46 15.75
N VAL A 258 -11.37 -3.63 14.79
CA VAL A 258 -10.21 -3.84 13.94
C VAL A 258 -9.51 -2.53 13.64
N HIS A 259 -8.22 -2.62 13.32
CA HIS A 259 -7.47 -1.53 12.70
C HIS A 259 -8.19 -1.04 11.45
N SER A 260 -8.45 0.27 11.39
CA SER A 260 -9.38 0.89 10.45
C SER A 260 -8.78 2.17 9.88
N THR A 261 -9.06 2.43 8.61
CA THR A 261 -8.78 3.71 7.94
C THR A 261 -10.08 4.42 7.60
N ALA A 262 -10.38 5.53 8.27
CA ALA A 262 -11.70 6.14 8.24
C ALA A 262 -11.70 7.68 8.28
N PHE A 263 -12.72 8.28 7.66
CA PHE A 263 -13.10 9.67 7.94
C PHE A 263 -13.88 9.72 9.25
N LEU A 264 -13.43 10.55 10.19
CA LEU A 264 -14.17 10.88 11.40
C LEU A 264 -15.07 12.08 11.15
N ARG A 265 -16.34 11.99 11.55
CA ARG A 265 -17.29 13.08 11.51
C ARG A 265 -17.94 13.26 12.87
N LEU A 266 -17.65 14.37 13.53
CA LEU A 266 -18.22 14.78 14.80
C LEU A 266 -19.23 15.89 14.57
N VAL A 267 -20.41 15.75 15.19
CA VAL A 267 -21.50 16.73 15.11
C VAL A 267 -21.82 17.21 16.51
N PHE A 268 -21.84 18.52 16.65
CA PHE A 268 -22.21 19.22 17.86
C PHE A 268 -23.44 20.08 17.57
N ALA A 269 -24.30 20.28 18.56
CA ALA A 269 -25.41 21.20 18.38
C ALA A 269 -24.88 22.62 18.12
N GLY A 270 -25.56 23.33 17.22
CA GLY A 270 -25.30 24.74 16.95
C GLY A 270 -25.50 25.62 18.18
N GLY A 271 -24.77 26.74 18.25
CA GLY A 271 -24.82 27.67 19.36
C GLY A 271 -23.52 28.44 19.55
N ASP A 272 -23.33 28.97 20.77
CA ASP A 272 -22.08 29.59 21.19
C ASP A 272 -21.21 28.57 21.94
N ASN A 273 -20.43 27.80 21.19
CA ASN A 273 -19.55 26.77 21.75
C ASN A 273 -18.15 27.31 22.09
N ARG A 274 -17.93 28.62 21.96
CA ARG A 274 -16.62 29.27 22.07
C ARG A 274 -15.91 28.96 23.38
N GLY A 275 -14.60 28.78 23.28
CA GLY A 275 -13.72 28.49 24.41
C GLY A 275 -13.63 27.01 24.78
N SER A 276 -14.48 26.16 24.19
CA SER A 276 -14.31 24.72 24.24
C SER A 276 -13.19 24.25 23.32
N HIS A 277 -12.62 23.08 23.62
CA HIS A 277 -11.53 22.48 22.86
C HIS A 277 -11.72 20.96 22.75
N LEU A 278 -11.42 20.42 21.58
CA LEU A 278 -11.42 19.00 21.25
C LEU A 278 -10.01 18.62 20.76
N SER A 279 -9.49 17.50 21.25
CA SER A 279 -8.31 16.84 20.69
C SER A 279 -8.62 15.37 20.45
N ILE A 280 -8.20 14.83 19.30
CA ILE A 280 -8.35 13.43 18.94
C ILE A 280 -6.98 12.88 18.61
N THR A 281 -6.49 11.95 19.41
CA THR A 281 -5.24 11.22 19.17
C THR A 281 -5.54 9.87 18.55
N TYR A 282 -4.84 9.55 17.48
CA TYR A 282 -5.00 8.31 16.71
C TYR A 282 -3.88 7.34 17.05
N SER A 283 -4.18 6.08 17.31
CA SER A 283 -3.15 5.09 17.61
C SER A 283 -3.49 3.69 17.09
N GLU A 284 -2.46 2.93 16.73
CA GLU A 284 -2.59 1.52 16.34
C GLU A 284 -2.73 0.61 17.59
N CYS A 285 -2.15 1.00 18.72
CA CYS A 285 -2.05 0.17 19.91
C CYS A 285 -1.73 0.93 21.20
N TYR A 286 -1.89 0.27 22.34
CA TYR A 286 -1.17 0.65 23.55
C TYR A 286 0.31 0.26 23.43
N GLU A 287 1.19 1.16 23.83
CA GLU A 287 2.64 0.91 23.87
C GLU A 287 3.31 1.64 25.05
N THR A 288 4.52 1.22 25.39
CA THR A 288 5.36 2.03 26.29
C THR A 288 5.79 3.30 25.56
N VAL A 289 5.73 4.47 26.21
CA VAL A 289 6.20 5.74 25.60
C VAL A 289 7.60 5.53 25.02
N PRO A 290 7.77 5.60 23.68
CA PRO A 290 9.05 5.31 23.08
C PRO A 290 10.09 6.39 23.46
N PRO A 291 11.36 6.04 23.68
CA PRO A 291 12.43 7.04 23.75
C PRO A 291 12.57 7.75 22.38
N PRO A 292 13.10 8.98 22.32
CA PRO A 292 13.27 9.69 21.04
C PRO A 292 14.15 8.90 20.04
N GLN A 293 13.65 8.73 18.81
CA GLN A 293 14.24 8.21 17.55
C GLN A 293 15.20 6.99 17.63
N GLY A 294 14.90 5.96 16.84
CA GLY A 294 15.86 4.91 16.46
C GLY A 294 15.99 3.71 17.40
N ARG A 295 15.00 3.44 18.25
CA ARG A 295 14.95 2.23 19.07
C ARG A 295 13.62 1.50 18.89
N ARG A 296 13.68 0.16 18.98
CA ARG A 296 12.54 -0.77 18.93
C ARG A 296 11.38 -0.27 19.80
N HIS A 297 10.19 -0.24 19.24
CA HIS A 297 8.99 0.10 20.01
C HIS A 297 8.72 -0.99 21.06
N GLY A 298 8.45 -0.58 22.31
CA GLY A 298 8.08 -1.49 23.38
C GLY A 298 6.62 -1.90 23.29
N LYS A 299 6.26 -2.65 22.25
CA LYS A 299 4.90 -3.14 22.01
C LYS A 299 4.77 -4.60 22.43
N GLY A 300 3.79 -4.89 23.28
CA GLY A 300 3.40 -6.23 23.70
C GLY A 300 2.05 -6.60 23.11
N ASP A 301 1.13 -7.06 23.96
CA ASP A 301 -0.29 -7.14 23.62
C ASP A 301 -0.84 -5.75 23.27
N ARG A 302 -1.35 -5.57 22.05
CA ARG A 302 -1.81 -4.27 21.53
C ARG A 302 -3.02 -3.68 22.25
N THR A 303 -3.71 -4.50 23.06
CA THR A 303 -4.91 -4.12 23.82
C THR A 303 -4.62 -3.80 25.28
N LYS A 304 -3.39 -4.00 25.74
CA LYS A 304 -3.07 -3.92 27.17
C LYS A 304 -2.75 -2.50 27.59
N LYS A 305 -3.64 -1.88 28.36
CA LYS A 305 -3.46 -0.52 28.88
C LYS A 305 -2.50 -0.45 30.08
N GLU A 306 -2.41 -1.48 30.92
CA GLU A 306 -1.67 -1.38 32.19
C GLU A 306 -0.18 -1.06 31.99
N GLY A 307 0.24 0.12 32.43
CA GLY A 307 1.62 0.61 32.28
C GLY A 307 1.99 1.06 30.86
N GLN A 308 1.01 1.17 29.96
CA GLN A 308 1.16 1.61 28.57
C GLN A 308 0.24 2.80 28.29
N VAL A 309 0.44 3.45 27.15
CA VAL A 309 -0.34 4.62 26.71
C VAL A 309 -0.64 4.55 25.23
N LEU A 310 -1.66 5.28 24.78
CA LEU A 310 -1.90 5.52 23.36
C LEU A 310 -0.96 6.63 22.88
N VAL A 311 -0.09 6.31 21.93
CA VAL A 311 0.83 7.26 21.29
C VAL A 311 0.46 7.39 19.82
N GLY A 312 0.42 8.63 19.34
CA GLY A 312 0.28 8.91 17.92
C GLY A 312 0.02 10.39 17.63
N PRO A 313 -0.18 10.74 16.36
CA PRO A 313 -0.52 12.09 15.93
C PRO A 313 -1.95 12.44 16.34
N SER A 314 -2.25 13.74 16.41
CA SER A 314 -3.54 14.24 16.90
C SER A 314 -4.05 15.41 16.05
N ASP A 315 -5.37 15.45 15.86
CA ASP A 315 -6.06 16.65 15.40
C ASP A 315 -6.57 17.46 16.60
N THR A 316 -6.60 18.79 16.47
CA THR A 316 -7.18 19.67 17.48
C THR A 316 -8.18 20.65 16.88
N TYR A 317 -9.25 20.91 17.61
CA TYR A 317 -10.35 21.76 17.17
C TYR A 317 -10.79 22.68 18.32
N GLU A 318 -10.66 23.99 18.10
CA GLU A 318 -11.19 25.02 18.98
C GLU A 318 -12.54 25.50 18.45
N PHE A 319 -13.56 25.43 19.30
CA PHE A 319 -14.94 25.67 18.90
C PHE A 319 -15.24 27.15 18.67
N GLY A 320 -16.05 27.41 17.65
CA GLY A 320 -16.48 28.74 17.27
C GLY A 320 -17.88 29.07 17.76
N LYS A 321 -18.48 30.05 17.08
CA LYS A 321 -19.92 30.33 17.14
C LYS A 321 -20.50 30.00 15.77
N THR A 322 -21.61 29.27 15.74
CA THR A 322 -22.36 29.01 14.50
C THR A 322 -23.43 30.10 14.31
N ASP A 323 -23.52 30.68 13.12
CA ASP A 323 -24.63 31.58 12.78
C ASP A 323 -25.89 30.77 12.45
N GLY A 324 -27.06 31.25 12.90
CA GLY A 324 -28.35 30.64 12.53
C GLY A 324 -28.74 29.33 13.24
N GLY A 325 -27.92 28.82 14.18
CA GLY A 325 -28.25 27.62 14.96
C GLY A 325 -28.00 26.29 14.23
N ASP A 326 -27.34 26.31 13.08
CA ASP A 326 -26.87 25.12 12.37
C ASP A 326 -25.85 24.34 13.22
N ASP A 327 -25.85 23.00 13.10
CA ASP A 327 -24.90 22.15 13.81
C ASP A 327 -23.43 22.51 13.48
N GLU A 328 -22.58 22.51 14.50
CA GLU A 328 -21.14 22.66 14.33
C GLU A 328 -20.54 21.28 13.99
N VAL A 329 -19.95 21.15 12.80
CA VAL A 329 -19.47 19.87 12.28
C VAL A 329 -17.95 19.91 12.09
N TYR A 330 -17.27 18.96 12.73
CA TYR A 330 -15.86 18.72 12.51
C TYR A 330 -15.64 17.41 11.75
N GLU A 331 -14.99 17.50 10.59
CA GLU A 331 -14.54 16.36 9.80
C GLU A 331 -13.15 16.70 9.22
N PRO A 332 -12.08 16.01 9.68
CA PRO A 332 -10.72 16.28 9.22
C PRO A 332 -10.59 16.24 7.70
N PHE A 333 -9.72 17.04 7.10
CA PHE A 333 -9.56 17.03 5.63
C PHE A 333 -9.23 15.63 5.10
N TRP A 334 -8.27 14.95 5.73
CA TRP A 334 -7.85 13.60 5.36
C TRP A 334 -8.45 12.57 6.30
N TRP A 335 -8.64 11.35 5.81
CA TRP A 335 -9.00 10.23 6.68
C TRP A 335 -7.84 9.92 7.63
N LYS A 336 -8.13 9.14 8.67
CA LYS A 336 -7.17 8.78 9.72
C LYS A 336 -7.16 7.27 9.91
N THR A 337 -6.01 6.75 10.29
CA THR A 337 -5.83 5.34 10.56
C THR A 337 -5.71 5.14 12.05
N PHE A 338 -6.43 4.15 12.58
CA PHE A 338 -6.44 3.86 14.01
C PHE A 338 -7.03 2.48 14.27
N ARG A 339 -6.65 1.89 15.40
CA ARG A 339 -7.51 0.96 16.13
C ARG A 339 -8.08 1.60 17.39
N PHE A 340 -7.32 2.53 17.96
CA PHE A 340 -7.68 3.25 19.17
C PHE A 340 -7.74 4.76 18.90
N LEU A 341 -8.74 5.41 19.50
CA LEU A 341 -8.84 6.87 19.56
C LEU A 341 -8.80 7.31 21.02
N ALA A 342 -7.97 8.29 21.37
CA ALA A 342 -8.14 9.05 22.61
C ALA A 342 -8.81 10.38 22.27
N ILE A 343 -9.94 10.67 22.92
CA ILE A 343 -10.73 11.88 22.70
C ILE A 343 -10.72 12.70 24.00
N ASP A 344 -10.11 13.87 23.91
CA ASP A 344 -10.05 14.87 24.97
C ASP A 344 -11.00 16.02 24.65
N VAL A 345 -11.94 16.30 25.55
CA VAL A 345 -12.86 17.43 25.44
C VAL A 345 -12.72 18.32 26.67
N ARG A 346 -12.33 19.58 26.46
CA ARG A 346 -12.41 20.62 27.49
C ARG A 346 -13.56 21.54 27.16
N VAL A 347 -14.59 21.55 28.00
CA VAL A 347 -15.79 22.37 27.80
C VAL A 347 -15.51 23.79 28.29
N GLY A 348 -15.86 24.77 27.45
CA GLY A 348 -15.75 26.19 27.73
C GLY A 348 -16.79 26.71 28.73
N PRO A 349 -17.06 28.03 28.73
CA PRO A 349 -18.06 28.65 29.61
C PRO A 349 -19.51 28.26 29.27
N ASN A 350 -19.75 27.78 28.06
CA ASN A 350 -21.06 27.30 27.62
C ASN A 350 -21.04 25.77 27.52
N PRO A 351 -22.18 25.10 27.77
CA PRO A 351 -22.27 23.65 27.66
C PRO A 351 -22.07 23.19 26.21
N LEU A 352 -21.58 21.96 26.04
CA LEU A 352 -21.46 21.31 24.73
C LEU A 352 -22.49 20.19 24.58
N HIS A 353 -23.19 20.17 23.45
CA HIS A 353 -24.06 19.05 23.05
C HIS A 353 -23.39 18.26 21.93
N LEU A 354 -22.92 17.05 22.23
CA LEU A 354 -22.39 16.13 21.22
C LEU A 354 -23.54 15.30 20.67
N ARG A 355 -23.79 15.39 19.36
CA ARG A 355 -24.89 14.68 18.70
C ARG A 355 -24.48 13.33 18.13
N SER A 356 -23.29 13.26 17.53
CA SER A 356 -22.80 12.00 16.93
C SER A 356 -21.30 12.03 16.72
N LEU A 357 -20.68 10.85 16.81
CA LEU A 357 -19.34 10.55 16.30
C LEU A 357 -19.50 9.38 15.32
N VAL A 358 -19.15 9.60 14.05
CA VAL A 358 -19.21 8.56 13.02
C VAL A 358 -17.83 8.38 12.41
N ALA A 359 -17.36 7.13 12.36
CA ALA A 359 -16.16 6.73 11.64
C ALA A 359 -16.57 5.95 10.38
N THR A 360 -16.30 6.51 9.21
CA THR A 360 -16.60 5.87 7.91
C THR A 360 -15.30 5.40 7.28
N GLN A 361 -15.07 4.08 7.27
CA GLN A 361 -13.95 3.47 6.57
C GLN A 361 -13.99 3.81 5.09
N THR A 362 -12.82 4.00 4.49
CA THR A 362 -12.65 4.36 3.09
C THR A 362 -11.47 3.59 2.52
N ASN A 363 -11.72 2.67 1.58
CA ASN A 363 -10.68 1.81 1.01
C ASN A 363 -10.88 1.62 -0.49
N TYR A 364 -9.88 1.07 -1.16
CA TYR A 364 -10.05 0.55 -2.51
C TYR A 364 -11.09 -0.58 -2.54
N PRO A 365 -12.04 -0.59 -3.48
CA PRO A 365 -12.99 -1.69 -3.63
C PRO A 365 -12.33 -2.92 -4.25
N MET A 366 -11.69 -3.75 -3.41
CA MET A 366 -10.95 -4.95 -3.83
C MET A 366 -11.80 -6.01 -4.53
N ALA A 367 -13.14 -5.95 -4.39
CA ALA A 367 -14.08 -6.91 -4.96
C ALA A 367 -13.67 -8.38 -4.70
N VAL A 368 -13.33 -8.70 -3.45
CA VAL A 368 -12.84 -10.03 -3.05
C VAL A 368 -13.86 -11.11 -3.40
N THR A 369 -13.44 -12.06 -4.22
CA THR A 369 -14.25 -13.23 -4.64
C THR A 369 -13.72 -14.53 -4.05
N ALA A 370 -12.45 -14.55 -3.67
CA ALA A 370 -11.82 -15.69 -3.05
C ALA A 370 -12.35 -15.96 -1.64
N LYS A 371 -12.29 -17.22 -1.22
CA LYS A 371 -12.68 -17.69 0.10
C LYS A 371 -11.74 -18.78 0.56
N TRP A 372 -11.45 -18.78 1.85
CA TRP A 372 -10.71 -19.84 2.51
C TRP A 372 -11.54 -20.42 3.66
N CYS A 373 -11.84 -21.71 3.62
CA CYS A 373 -12.48 -22.40 4.72
C CYS A 373 -11.74 -23.70 5.02
N GLU A 374 -11.08 -23.70 6.17
CA GLU A 374 -10.51 -24.89 6.80
C GLU A 374 -11.26 -25.13 8.11
N PRO A 375 -12.31 -25.99 8.13
CA PRO A 375 -13.26 -26.08 9.23
C PRO A 375 -12.63 -26.35 10.60
N GLN A 376 -11.46 -27.01 10.63
CA GLN A 376 -10.78 -27.44 11.85
C GLN A 376 -9.68 -26.47 12.31
N SER A 377 -9.50 -25.31 11.67
CA SER A 377 -8.40 -24.39 11.99
C SER A 377 -8.86 -22.93 12.14
N ASP A 378 -9.10 -22.52 13.39
CA ASP A 378 -9.33 -21.11 13.75
C ASP A 378 -8.12 -20.24 13.41
N GLU A 379 -6.90 -20.76 13.63
CA GLU A 379 -5.65 -20.07 13.33
C GLU A 379 -5.55 -19.72 11.84
N ARG A 380 -5.80 -20.68 10.94
CA ARG A 380 -5.70 -20.46 9.49
C ARG A 380 -6.80 -19.53 8.99
N ARG A 381 -8.01 -19.63 9.55
CA ARG A 381 -9.09 -18.65 9.31
C ARG A 381 -8.65 -17.25 9.71
N ALA A 382 -8.09 -17.08 10.91
CA ALA A 382 -7.58 -15.79 11.37
C ALA A 382 -6.44 -15.26 10.48
N MET A 383 -5.51 -16.13 10.07
CA MET A 383 -4.44 -15.74 9.15
C MET A 383 -4.98 -15.22 7.81
N TRP A 384 -5.98 -15.88 7.24
CA TRP A 384 -6.63 -15.43 6.02
C TRP A 384 -7.33 -14.07 6.22
N ASP A 385 -8.20 -13.96 7.23
CA ASP A 385 -9.02 -12.77 7.46
C ASP A 385 -8.17 -11.52 7.78
N ILE A 386 -7.13 -11.68 8.60
CA ILE A 386 -6.20 -10.60 8.92
C ILE A 386 -5.39 -10.19 7.68
N SER A 387 -4.99 -11.14 6.82
CA SER A 387 -4.27 -10.81 5.57
C SER A 387 -5.13 -10.01 4.61
N VAL A 388 -6.38 -10.42 4.40
CA VAL A 388 -7.33 -9.68 3.54
C VAL A 388 -7.56 -8.27 4.09
N ARG A 389 -7.71 -8.15 5.42
CA ARG A 389 -7.88 -6.85 6.08
C ARG A 389 -6.66 -5.94 5.96
N THR A 390 -5.46 -6.51 6.11
CA THR A 390 -4.20 -5.78 5.97
C THR A 390 -4.07 -5.20 4.58
N LEU A 391 -4.29 -6.00 3.53
CA LEU A 391 -4.30 -5.49 2.15
C LEU A 391 -5.36 -4.40 1.94
N ARG A 392 -6.58 -4.60 2.42
CA ARG A 392 -7.66 -3.58 2.31
C ARG A 392 -7.23 -2.25 2.91
N ASN A 393 -6.62 -2.28 4.10
CA ASN A 393 -6.12 -1.08 4.77
C ASN A 393 -4.89 -0.48 4.09
N CYS A 394 -4.16 -1.22 3.28
CA CYS A 394 -3.03 -0.70 2.50
C CYS A 394 -3.41 -0.24 1.08
N MET A 395 -4.69 -0.31 0.71
CA MET A 395 -5.16 0.05 -0.64
C MET A 395 -6.20 1.18 -0.60
N PHE A 396 -5.89 2.28 -1.29
CA PHE A 396 -6.77 3.45 -1.39
C PHE A 396 -6.89 3.96 -2.82
N ASP A 397 -6.10 4.97 -3.16
CA ASP A 397 -5.91 5.53 -4.49
C ASP A 397 -4.60 5.02 -5.13
N GLY A 398 -4.15 3.84 -4.71
CA GLY A 398 -2.88 3.18 -5.02
C GLY A 398 -2.60 2.09 -3.98
N TYR A 399 -1.51 1.34 -4.17
CA TYR A 399 -0.94 0.52 -3.09
C TYR A 399 -0.20 1.42 -2.09
N SER A 400 0.01 0.90 -0.89
CA SER A 400 0.65 1.64 0.19
C SER A 400 1.33 0.68 1.16
N ASP A 401 2.58 0.97 1.51
CA ASP A 401 3.34 0.24 2.53
C ASP A 401 2.52 0.07 3.82
N CYS A 402 2.12 1.18 4.43
CA CYS A 402 1.29 1.23 5.61
C CYS A 402 0.33 2.44 5.57
N PRO A 403 -0.86 2.34 6.19
CA PRO A 403 -1.83 3.44 6.19
C PRO A 403 -1.64 4.46 7.32
N PHE A 404 -0.88 4.14 8.37
CA PHE A 404 -0.75 4.98 9.55
C PHE A 404 0.39 5.99 9.43
N TYR A 405 1.58 5.55 9.03
CA TYR A 405 2.79 6.38 9.05
C TYR A 405 3.06 7.05 7.71
N GLU A 406 3.23 6.28 6.63
CA GLU A 406 3.85 6.79 5.40
C GLU A 406 2.86 7.01 4.28
N GLN A 407 1.93 6.09 4.05
CA GLN A 407 1.01 6.11 2.91
C GLN A 407 1.70 6.09 1.54
N LEU A 408 2.90 5.50 1.44
CA LEU A 408 3.76 5.53 0.26
C LEU A 408 3.67 4.25 -0.56
N GLN A 409 3.63 4.40 -1.87
CA GLN A 409 3.64 3.26 -2.78
C GLN A 409 5.09 2.85 -3.05
N TYR A 410 5.65 2.02 -2.18
CA TYR A 410 6.96 1.40 -2.38
C TYR A 410 6.86 0.22 -3.35
N CYS A 411 7.89 0.04 -4.17
CA CYS A 411 7.81 -0.83 -5.34
C CYS A 411 7.86 -2.34 -5.02
N GLU A 412 8.63 -2.76 -4.02
CA GLU A 412 8.66 -4.17 -3.61
C GLU A 412 7.35 -4.58 -2.92
N ASP A 413 6.83 -3.70 -2.07
CA ASP A 413 5.55 -3.79 -1.38
C ASP A 413 4.41 -3.93 -2.37
N ALA A 414 4.33 -3.02 -3.32
CA ALA A 414 3.34 -3.03 -4.39
C ALA A 414 3.37 -4.33 -5.20
N ARG A 415 4.55 -4.94 -5.41
CA ARG A 415 4.64 -6.25 -6.07
C ARG A 415 4.00 -7.35 -5.23
N SER A 416 4.29 -7.37 -3.94
CA SER A 416 3.72 -8.36 -3.01
C SER A 416 2.21 -8.20 -2.91
N ALA A 417 1.73 -6.98 -2.65
CA ALA A 417 0.32 -6.65 -2.59
C ALA A 417 -0.41 -7.00 -3.90
N MET A 418 0.21 -6.71 -5.05
CA MET A 418 -0.32 -7.10 -6.36
C MET A 418 -0.51 -8.62 -6.49
N LEU A 419 0.52 -9.41 -6.17
CA LEU A 419 0.44 -10.87 -6.27
C LEU A 419 -0.65 -11.44 -5.33
N PHE A 420 -0.77 -10.88 -4.12
CA PHE A 420 -1.77 -11.31 -3.16
C PHE A 420 -3.18 -10.91 -3.61
N HIS A 421 -3.35 -9.68 -4.09
CA HIS A 421 -4.63 -9.18 -4.58
C HIS A 421 -5.14 -9.98 -5.79
N TYR A 422 -4.26 -10.39 -6.71
CA TYR A 422 -4.63 -11.26 -7.83
C TYR A 422 -5.25 -12.60 -7.39
N MET A 423 -4.90 -13.11 -6.21
CA MET A 423 -5.46 -14.36 -5.69
C MET A 423 -6.83 -14.14 -5.06
N LEU A 424 -7.13 -12.91 -4.62
CA LEU A 424 -8.39 -12.52 -3.99
C LEU A 424 -9.46 -12.11 -5.01
N SER A 425 -9.05 -11.42 -6.07
CA SER A 425 -9.93 -10.87 -7.09
C SER A 425 -9.28 -10.92 -8.47
N GLY A 426 -10.09 -10.80 -9.51
CA GLY A 426 -9.61 -10.68 -10.88
C GLY A 426 -9.28 -9.23 -11.26
N ASP A 427 -9.16 -8.33 -10.28
CA ASP A 427 -8.98 -6.90 -10.50
C ASP A 427 -7.51 -6.51 -10.59
N ASP A 428 -7.08 -6.04 -11.76
CA ASP A 428 -5.70 -5.61 -12.02
C ASP A 428 -5.52 -4.09 -12.10
N ARG A 429 -6.57 -3.30 -11.84
CA ARG A 429 -6.56 -1.85 -12.11
C ARG A 429 -5.52 -1.09 -11.27
N VAL A 430 -5.42 -1.37 -9.96
CA VAL A 430 -4.39 -0.77 -9.08
C VAL A 430 -2.99 -1.21 -9.48
N ALA A 431 -2.82 -2.47 -9.86
CA ALA A 431 -1.54 -3.00 -10.34
C ALA A 431 -1.08 -2.30 -11.62
N ARG A 432 -1.98 -2.12 -12.59
CA ARG A 432 -1.69 -1.36 -13.81
C ARG A 432 -1.31 0.08 -13.50
N GLN A 433 -2.04 0.72 -12.59
CA GLN A 433 -1.73 2.09 -12.18
C GLN A 433 -0.34 2.18 -11.54
N ALA A 434 0.00 1.26 -10.63
CA ALA A 434 1.31 1.22 -9.99
C ALA A 434 2.44 1.01 -11.00
N ILE A 435 2.31 0.04 -11.90
CA ILE A 435 3.29 -0.23 -12.98
C ILE A 435 3.51 1.02 -13.84
N VAL A 436 2.43 1.71 -14.24
CA VAL A 436 2.51 2.95 -15.03
C VAL A 436 3.16 4.09 -14.24
N ALA A 437 2.80 4.26 -12.98
CA ALA A 437 3.34 5.31 -12.12
C ALA A 437 4.86 5.15 -11.94
N PHE A 438 5.33 3.95 -11.60
CA PHE A 438 6.77 3.67 -11.46
C PHE A 438 7.52 3.88 -12.77
N ALA A 439 6.97 3.45 -13.92
CA ALA A 439 7.59 3.69 -15.22
C ALA A 439 7.77 5.19 -15.54
N ALA A 440 6.80 6.03 -15.13
CA ALA A 440 6.88 7.48 -15.31
C ALA A 440 7.97 8.15 -14.45
N SER A 441 8.47 7.44 -13.41
CA SER A 441 9.49 7.93 -12.48
C SER A 441 10.94 7.70 -12.94
N ILE A 442 11.15 7.20 -14.15
CA ILE A 442 12.48 6.92 -14.69
C ILE A 442 13.41 8.14 -14.61
N GLN A 443 14.66 7.86 -14.23
CA GLN A 443 15.77 8.79 -14.08
C GLN A 443 16.73 8.70 -15.28
N PRO A 444 17.61 9.70 -15.49
CA PRO A 444 18.54 9.71 -16.63
C PRO A 444 19.51 8.52 -16.70
N ASP A 445 19.79 7.86 -15.58
CA ASP A 445 20.66 6.69 -15.49
C ASP A 445 19.93 5.36 -15.77
N GLY A 446 18.60 5.41 -15.97
CA GLY A 446 17.76 4.26 -16.31
C GLY A 446 17.02 3.63 -15.13
N LEU A 447 17.29 4.03 -13.88
CA LEU A 447 16.54 3.55 -12.72
C LEU A 447 15.20 4.28 -12.55
N ILE A 448 14.28 3.65 -11.83
CA ILE A 448 13.03 4.24 -11.37
C ILE A 448 13.11 4.60 -9.88
N CYS A 449 12.18 5.43 -9.39
CA CYS A 449 12.07 5.71 -7.97
C CYS A 449 11.64 4.47 -7.17
N GLY A 450 12.18 4.31 -5.95
CA GLY A 450 11.79 3.23 -5.04
C GLY A 450 10.36 3.38 -4.51
N ARG A 451 9.89 4.62 -4.39
CA ARG A 451 8.49 4.98 -4.08
C ARG A 451 7.98 6.03 -5.04
N TYR A 452 6.78 5.86 -5.58
CA TYR A 452 6.21 6.81 -6.52
C TYR A 452 4.68 6.66 -6.68
N PRO A 453 3.93 7.77 -6.82
CA PRO A 453 4.36 9.17 -6.77
C PRO A 453 4.70 9.63 -5.35
N ALA A 454 5.68 10.52 -5.22
CA ALA A 454 6.08 11.13 -3.97
C ALA A 454 6.69 12.51 -4.23
N HIS A 455 6.75 13.35 -3.19
CA HIS A 455 7.54 14.56 -3.20
C HIS A 455 8.96 14.26 -2.75
N GLY A 456 9.91 14.56 -3.62
CA GLY A 456 11.30 14.15 -3.46
C GLY A 456 11.59 12.85 -4.21
N THR A 457 12.76 12.81 -4.85
CA THR A 457 13.25 11.63 -5.55
C THR A 457 13.98 10.73 -4.56
N GLN A 458 13.58 9.47 -4.46
CA GLN A 458 14.29 8.45 -3.70
C GLN A 458 14.52 7.22 -4.58
N ILE A 459 15.76 6.76 -4.65
CA ILE A 459 16.16 5.58 -5.40
C ILE A 459 16.53 4.47 -4.41
N ILE A 460 15.82 3.35 -4.50
CA ILE A 460 16.18 2.10 -3.83
C ILE A 460 16.60 1.12 -4.93
N THR A 461 17.88 0.75 -4.95
CA THR A 461 18.50 0.16 -6.15
C THR A 461 17.78 -1.12 -6.61
N GLY A 462 17.52 -2.06 -5.69
CA GLY A 462 16.86 -3.33 -6.02
C GLY A 462 15.40 -3.21 -6.45
N PHE A 463 14.72 -2.13 -6.07
CA PHE A 463 13.28 -1.97 -6.31
C PHE A 463 12.96 -1.84 -7.80
N ALA A 464 13.87 -1.27 -8.60
CA ALA A 464 13.71 -1.24 -10.04
C ALA A 464 13.64 -2.65 -10.67
N LEU A 465 14.37 -3.63 -10.13
CA LEU A 465 14.27 -5.03 -10.58
C LEU A 465 12.92 -5.65 -10.16
N PHE A 466 12.42 -5.34 -8.96
CA PHE A 466 11.07 -5.76 -8.56
C PHE A 466 9.97 -5.15 -9.43
N TRP A 467 10.14 -3.93 -9.94
CA TRP A 467 9.22 -3.36 -10.93
C TRP A 467 9.23 -4.14 -12.26
N VAL A 468 10.40 -4.52 -12.77
CA VAL A 468 10.48 -5.40 -13.96
C VAL A 468 9.73 -6.71 -13.70
N LEU A 469 9.87 -7.26 -12.49
CA LEU A 469 9.15 -8.45 -12.08
C LEU A 469 7.63 -8.21 -11.99
N GLN A 470 7.16 -7.03 -11.56
CA GLN A 470 5.74 -6.68 -11.60
C GLN A 470 5.16 -6.76 -13.03
N VAL A 471 5.88 -6.24 -14.02
CA VAL A 471 5.45 -6.32 -15.43
C VAL A 471 5.40 -7.78 -15.90
N CYS A 472 6.41 -8.58 -15.53
CA CYS A 472 6.44 -10.00 -15.86
C CYS A 472 5.29 -10.77 -15.19
N ASP A 473 5.01 -10.49 -13.92
CA ASP A 473 3.94 -11.12 -13.14
C ASP A 473 2.56 -10.72 -13.69
N HIS A 474 2.34 -9.46 -14.09
CA HIS A 474 1.11 -9.04 -14.78
C HIS A 474 0.90 -9.81 -16.09
N MET A 475 1.95 -10.00 -16.89
CA MET A 475 1.87 -10.84 -18.09
C MET A 475 1.48 -12.29 -17.76
N VAL A 476 2.08 -12.88 -16.72
CA VAL A 476 1.76 -14.25 -16.28
C VAL A 476 0.28 -14.38 -15.86
N HIS A 477 -0.28 -13.42 -15.13
CA HIS A 477 -1.64 -13.53 -14.62
C HIS A 477 -2.74 -13.08 -15.60
N PHE A 478 -2.46 -12.11 -16.49
CA PHE A 478 -3.48 -11.48 -17.35
C PHE A 478 -3.22 -11.61 -18.84
N SER A 479 -2.03 -12.04 -19.26
CA SER A 479 -1.63 -12.20 -20.66
C SER A 479 -1.84 -10.94 -21.53
N ASP A 480 -1.75 -9.75 -20.95
CA ASP A 480 -1.95 -8.49 -21.66
C ASP A 480 -0.66 -8.00 -22.33
N LYS A 481 -0.42 -8.51 -23.54
CA LYS A 481 0.75 -8.17 -24.35
C LYS A 481 0.84 -6.67 -24.66
N VAL A 482 -0.30 -6.04 -24.99
CA VAL A 482 -0.35 -4.63 -25.39
C VAL A 482 0.05 -3.73 -24.21
N PHE A 483 -0.40 -4.07 -23.01
CA PHE A 483 0.00 -3.34 -21.81
C PHE A 483 1.49 -3.53 -21.51
N ALA A 484 1.99 -4.77 -21.49
CA ALA A 484 3.37 -5.06 -21.13
C ALA A 484 4.40 -4.49 -22.14
N GLU A 485 4.10 -4.52 -23.44
CA GLU A 485 5.01 -4.07 -24.50
C GLU A 485 5.38 -2.57 -24.36
N ARG A 486 4.50 -1.75 -23.78
CA ARG A 486 4.74 -0.31 -23.54
C ARG A 486 5.95 -0.04 -22.65
N PHE A 487 6.37 -1.01 -21.86
CA PHE A 487 7.41 -0.85 -20.84
C PHE A 487 8.76 -1.43 -21.26
N LEU A 488 8.89 -2.01 -22.46
CA LEU A 488 10.13 -2.64 -22.90
C LEU A 488 11.35 -1.73 -22.82
N ASN A 489 11.22 -0.45 -23.22
CA ASN A 489 12.33 0.50 -23.16
C ASN A 489 12.75 0.81 -21.71
N THR A 490 11.79 0.92 -20.80
CA THR A 490 12.05 1.15 -19.37
C THR A 490 12.66 -0.09 -18.72
N ILE A 491 12.18 -1.29 -19.06
CA ILE A 491 12.78 -2.56 -18.63
C ILE A 491 14.23 -2.65 -19.09
N ASP A 492 14.50 -2.37 -20.36
CA ASP A 492 15.86 -2.42 -20.91
C ASP A 492 16.77 -1.38 -20.24
N SER A 493 16.26 -0.17 -19.96
CA SER A 493 17.01 0.86 -19.24
C SER A 493 17.41 0.43 -17.83
N VAL A 494 16.50 -0.20 -17.08
CA VAL A 494 16.80 -0.75 -15.75
C VAL A 494 17.85 -1.86 -15.85
N LEU A 495 17.68 -2.81 -16.77
CA LEU A 495 18.63 -3.92 -16.93
C LEU A 495 19.99 -3.44 -17.44
N ALA A 496 20.04 -2.40 -18.27
CA ALA A 496 21.27 -1.77 -18.75
C ALA A 496 22.02 -1.06 -17.62
N PHE A 497 21.31 -0.42 -16.66
CA PHE A 497 21.96 0.11 -15.46
C PHE A 497 22.72 -0.99 -14.72
N PHE A 498 22.07 -2.13 -14.44
CA PHE A 498 22.71 -3.24 -13.72
C PHE A 498 23.84 -3.88 -14.52
N GLU A 499 23.69 -4.04 -15.85
CA GLU A 499 24.79 -4.50 -16.72
C GLU A 499 26.00 -3.56 -16.63
N GLY A 500 25.77 -2.24 -16.62
CA GLY A 500 26.83 -1.25 -16.43
C GLY A 500 27.50 -1.28 -15.05
N LYS A 501 26.87 -1.95 -14.07
CA LYS A 501 27.41 -2.22 -12.73
C LYS A 501 28.04 -3.60 -12.61
N VAL A 502 28.00 -4.44 -13.66
CA VAL A 502 28.71 -5.72 -13.65
C VAL A 502 30.21 -5.45 -13.81
N CYS A 503 30.99 -5.79 -12.77
CA CYS A 503 32.44 -5.63 -12.78
C CYS A 503 33.07 -6.54 -13.85
N PRO A 504 33.90 -6.02 -14.78
CA PRO A 504 34.48 -6.84 -15.85
C PRO A 504 35.39 -7.98 -15.38
N THR A 505 35.98 -7.86 -14.18
CA THR A 505 36.92 -8.87 -13.66
C THR A 505 36.22 -9.99 -12.90
N THR A 506 35.21 -9.65 -12.10
CA THR A 506 34.47 -10.63 -11.27
C THR A 506 33.21 -11.14 -11.95
N GLY A 507 32.60 -10.36 -12.84
CA GLY A 507 31.31 -10.67 -13.47
C GLY A 507 30.10 -10.49 -12.53
N LEU A 508 30.28 -9.80 -11.41
CA LEU A 508 29.26 -9.54 -10.39
C LEU A 508 28.82 -8.07 -10.40
N VAL A 509 27.61 -7.80 -9.89
CA VAL A 509 27.15 -6.42 -9.64
C VAL A 509 27.99 -5.80 -8.52
N SER A 510 28.63 -4.68 -8.83
CA SER A 510 29.56 -3.96 -7.97
C SER A 510 29.36 -2.44 -8.07
N GLU A 511 29.87 -1.69 -7.11
CA GLU A 511 29.95 -0.22 -7.12
C GLU A 511 28.60 0.48 -7.40
N LEU A 512 27.58 0.08 -6.65
CA LEU A 512 26.30 0.80 -6.61
C LEU A 512 26.52 2.23 -6.09
N PRO A 513 25.86 3.25 -6.68
CA PRO A 513 26.05 4.64 -6.26
C PRO A 513 25.73 4.82 -4.77
N SER A 514 26.63 5.46 -4.02
CA SER A 514 26.45 5.68 -2.58
C SER A 514 25.30 6.63 -2.24
N SER A 515 24.83 7.43 -3.21
CA SER A 515 23.64 8.27 -3.07
C SER A 515 22.32 7.48 -3.18
N TYR A 516 22.38 6.20 -3.58
CA TYR A 516 21.20 5.33 -3.70
C TYR A 516 21.15 4.34 -2.55
N TRP A 517 19.93 4.06 -2.08
CA TRP A 517 19.76 3.14 -0.98
C TRP A 517 19.81 1.71 -1.50
N SER A 518 20.86 0.97 -1.11
CA SER A 518 21.05 -0.43 -1.48
C SER A 518 20.37 -1.38 -0.50
N PHE A 519 19.12 -1.05 -0.15
CA PHE A 519 18.26 -1.84 0.75
C PHE A 519 18.09 -3.27 0.23
N VAL A 520 18.12 -4.22 1.17
CA VAL A 520 17.86 -5.65 0.95
C VAL A 520 16.73 -6.12 1.85
N ASP A 521 16.83 -5.93 3.16
CA ASP A 521 15.81 -6.37 4.12
C ASP A 521 16.05 -5.78 5.52
N TRP A 522 15.05 -5.86 6.41
CA TRP A 522 15.19 -5.49 7.82
C TRP A 522 15.85 -6.62 8.63
N HIS A 523 17.00 -6.33 9.25
CA HIS A 523 17.72 -7.28 10.11
C HIS A 523 18.46 -6.54 11.24
N GLU A 524 18.57 -7.16 12.43
CA GLU A 524 19.20 -6.55 13.61
C GLU A 524 20.68 -6.17 13.39
N ASP A 525 21.39 -6.91 12.54
CA ASP A 525 22.79 -6.62 12.20
C ASP A 525 22.97 -5.60 11.06
N TRP A 526 21.89 -5.23 10.36
CA TRP A 526 21.91 -4.34 9.20
C TRP A 526 21.34 -2.96 9.54
N THR A 527 21.61 -2.46 10.75
CA THR A 527 21.16 -1.15 11.22
C THR A 527 22.06 -0.01 10.75
N GLU A 528 21.58 1.23 10.86
CA GLU A 528 22.41 2.43 10.70
C GLU A 528 23.54 2.47 11.74
N ASP A 529 24.69 3.03 11.37
CA ASP A 529 25.80 3.33 12.25
C ASP A 529 26.43 4.71 11.93
N ARG A 530 27.54 5.05 12.61
CA ARG A 530 28.20 6.36 12.41
C ARG A 530 28.80 6.54 11.01
N THR A 531 29.10 5.44 10.34
CA THR A 531 29.72 5.35 9.02
C THR A 531 28.65 5.27 7.91
N PHE A 532 27.58 4.52 8.15
CA PHE A 532 26.52 4.24 7.18
C PHE A 532 25.15 4.57 7.74
N ARG A 533 24.45 5.54 7.13
CA ARG A 533 23.15 6.06 7.60
C ARG A 533 21.95 5.45 6.89
N ASP A 534 22.14 4.33 6.19
CA ASP A 534 21.11 3.66 5.41
C ASP A 534 20.90 2.23 5.95
N PRO A 535 19.79 1.95 6.64
CA PRO A 535 19.55 0.66 7.26
C PRO A 535 19.12 -0.39 6.23
N GLY A 536 19.04 -1.64 6.65
CA GLY A 536 18.62 -2.78 5.84
C GLY A 536 19.60 -3.16 4.72
N VAL A 537 20.87 -2.79 4.85
CA VAL A 537 21.92 -3.06 3.86
C VAL A 537 22.98 -4.02 4.44
N PRO A 538 23.27 -5.16 3.78
CA PRO A 538 24.27 -6.11 4.26
C PRO A 538 25.68 -5.50 4.37
N LYS A 539 26.32 -5.64 5.53
CA LYS A 539 27.65 -5.09 5.82
C LYS A 539 28.74 -5.64 4.90
N ALA A 540 28.67 -6.91 4.50
CA ALA A 540 29.67 -7.56 3.66
C ALA A 540 29.83 -6.91 2.27
N GLY A 541 28.71 -6.46 1.67
CA GLY A 541 28.73 -5.78 0.38
C GLY A 541 29.41 -4.40 0.45
N ARG A 542 29.27 -3.70 1.58
CA ARG A 542 29.95 -2.41 1.81
C ARG A 542 31.46 -2.53 1.87
N LYS A 543 31.98 -3.59 2.50
CA LYS A 543 33.44 -3.82 2.64
C LYS A 543 34.13 -4.05 1.30
N THR A 544 33.45 -4.74 0.39
CA THR A 544 34.02 -5.24 -0.87
C THR A 544 33.59 -4.44 -2.09
N GLY A 545 32.55 -3.62 -1.97
CA GLY A 545 31.89 -2.96 -3.10
C GLY A 545 31.16 -3.92 -4.04
N THR A 546 31.04 -5.20 -3.70
CA THR A 546 30.43 -6.25 -4.54
C THR A 546 29.25 -6.90 -3.82
N TRP A 547 28.18 -7.18 -4.55
CA TRP A 547 26.89 -7.51 -3.94
C TRP A 547 26.32 -8.82 -4.49
N SER A 548 26.36 -9.89 -3.68
CA SER A 548 25.82 -11.19 -4.07
C SER A 548 24.31 -11.13 -4.30
N PHE A 549 23.56 -10.48 -3.40
CA PHE A 549 22.12 -10.32 -3.51
C PHE A 549 21.70 -9.65 -4.82
N PHE A 550 22.26 -8.48 -5.14
CA PHE A 550 21.90 -7.75 -6.37
C PHE A 550 22.34 -8.50 -7.64
N SER A 551 23.45 -9.24 -7.59
CA SER A 551 23.88 -10.10 -8.70
C SER A 551 22.86 -11.21 -8.98
N MET A 552 22.36 -11.87 -7.92
CA MET A 552 21.38 -12.95 -8.04
C MET A 552 19.98 -12.43 -8.40
N LEU A 553 19.55 -11.30 -7.84
CA LEU A 553 18.29 -10.64 -8.19
C LEU A 553 18.30 -10.17 -9.65
N TYR A 554 19.42 -9.65 -10.15
CA TYR A 554 19.60 -9.28 -11.56
C TYR A 554 19.45 -10.50 -12.49
N VAL A 555 20.14 -11.61 -12.18
CA VAL A 555 20.02 -12.87 -12.93
C VAL A 555 18.58 -13.39 -12.94
N TYR A 556 17.93 -13.41 -11.77
CA TYR A 556 16.53 -13.83 -11.67
C TYR A 556 15.63 -12.97 -12.54
N THR A 557 15.82 -11.65 -12.50
CA THR A 557 15.02 -10.68 -13.26
C THR A 557 15.23 -10.83 -14.77
N LEU A 558 16.48 -10.99 -15.23
CA LEU A 558 16.78 -11.28 -16.65
C LEU A 558 16.04 -12.52 -17.15
N ARG A 559 16.02 -13.60 -16.35
CA ARG A 559 15.34 -14.84 -16.72
C ARG A 559 13.83 -14.69 -16.76
N ARG A 560 13.24 -13.96 -15.81
CA ARG A 560 11.80 -13.63 -15.84
C ARG A 560 11.45 -12.74 -17.03
N ALA A 561 12.28 -11.75 -17.34
CA ALA A 561 12.14 -10.88 -18.51
C ALA A 561 12.26 -11.67 -19.83
N CYS A 562 13.12 -12.69 -19.91
CA CYS A 562 13.16 -13.59 -21.07
C CYS A 562 11.81 -14.31 -21.29
N GLY A 563 11.12 -14.69 -20.21
CA GLY A 563 9.77 -15.26 -20.29
C GLY A 563 8.78 -14.27 -20.91
N LEU A 564 8.77 -13.02 -20.45
CA LEU A 564 7.97 -11.94 -21.03
C LEU A 564 8.30 -11.72 -22.52
N LEU A 565 9.58 -11.60 -22.87
CA LEU A 565 10.03 -11.32 -24.24
C LEU A 565 9.70 -12.44 -25.23
N LYS A 566 9.67 -13.71 -24.78
CA LYS A 566 9.16 -14.82 -25.59
C LYS A 566 7.69 -14.62 -25.94
N GLN A 567 6.88 -14.19 -24.97
CA GLN A 567 5.46 -13.92 -25.20
C GLN A 567 5.20 -12.70 -26.10
N LEU A 568 6.17 -11.77 -26.18
CA LEU A 568 6.16 -10.58 -27.03
C LEU A 568 6.92 -10.76 -28.35
N ASP A 569 7.34 -11.99 -28.68
CA ASP A 569 8.05 -12.33 -29.91
C ASP A 569 9.33 -11.49 -30.15
N LYS A 570 10.15 -11.31 -29.10
CA LYS A 570 11.44 -10.56 -29.16
C LYS A 570 12.68 -11.47 -29.00
N PRO A 571 12.97 -12.38 -29.95
CA PRO A 571 14.00 -13.43 -29.78
C PRO A 571 15.44 -12.89 -29.63
N ALA A 572 15.78 -11.76 -30.24
CA ALA A 572 17.11 -11.17 -30.11
C ALA A 572 17.41 -10.74 -28.66
N LEU A 573 16.45 -10.08 -28.01
CA LEU A 573 16.57 -9.69 -26.61
C LEU A 573 16.58 -10.89 -25.67
N VAL A 574 15.82 -11.95 -25.98
CA VAL A 574 15.88 -13.22 -25.23
C VAL A 574 17.30 -13.79 -25.25
N HIS A 575 17.95 -13.83 -26.42
CA HIS A 575 19.31 -14.33 -26.54
C HIS A 575 20.30 -13.49 -25.73
N GLU A 576 20.22 -12.17 -25.84
CA GLU A 576 21.09 -11.25 -25.13
C GLU A 576 20.93 -11.35 -23.60
N TYR A 577 19.70 -11.30 -23.10
CA TYR A 577 19.44 -11.37 -21.66
C TYR A 577 19.80 -12.73 -21.07
N THR A 578 19.61 -13.82 -21.82
CA THR A 578 20.09 -15.15 -21.44
C THR A 578 21.62 -15.16 -21.31
N ALA A 579 22.33 -14.60 -22.29
CA ALA A 579 23.78 -14.53 -22.25
C ALA A 579 24.30 -13.72 -21.04
N ARG A 580 23.68 -12.57 -20.73
CA ARG A 580 23.98 -11.79 -19.52
C ARG A 580 23.76 -12.61 -18.25
N ALA A 581 22.58 -13.25 -18.13
CA ALA A 581 22.22 -14.06 -16.97
C ALA A 581 23.20 -15.21 -16.75
N ASP A 582 23.58 -15.93 -17.80
CA ASP A 582 24.50 -17.07 -17.72
C ASP A 582 25.92 -16.64 -17.33
N ARG A 583 26.40 -15.49 -17.81
CA ARG A 583 27.70 -14.92 -17.39
C ARG A 583 27.70 -14.62 -15.90
N THR A 584 26.71 -13.88 -15.41
CA THR A 584 26.63 -13.49 -13.99
C THR A 584 26.35 -14.70 -13.09
N THR A 585 25.56 -15.69 -13.54
CA THR A 585 25.36 -16.94 -12.77
C THR A 585 26.68 -17.67 -12.55
N LYS A 586 27.52 -17.80 -13.59
CA LYS A 586 28.84 -18.42 -13.48
C LYS A 586 29.74 -17.64 -12.52
N ALA A 587 29.67 -16.31 -12.54
CA ALA A 587 30.38 -15.45 -11.61
C ALA A 587 29.92 -15.67 -10.16
N VAL A 588 28.61 -15.73 -9.90
CA VAL A 588 28.04 -16.01 -8.58
C VAL A 588 28.54 -17.36 -8.05
N ILE A 589 28.50 -18.43 -8.86
CA ILE A 589 28.99 -19.75 -8.43
C ILE A 589 30.49 -19.70 -8.12
N LYS A 590 31.28 -19.05 -8.97
CA LYS A 590 32.73 -19.00 -8.84
C LYS A 590 33.19 -18.15 -7.66
N HIS A 591 32.53 -17.02 -7.44
CA HIS A 591 33.02 -15.97 -6.55
C HIS A 591 32.19 -15.82 -5.30
N CYS A 592 30.94 -16.27 -5.22
CA CYS A 592 30.09 -16.08 -4.04
C CYS A 592 29.81 -17.40 -3.29
N PHE A 593 30.23 -18.55 -3.81
CA PHE A 593 30.10 -19.84 -3.14
C PHE A 593 31.44 -20.28 -2.58
N ASP A 594 31.53 -20.50 -1.27
CA ASP A 594 32.79 -20.86 -0.59
C ASP A 594 33.02 -22.38 -0.49
N GLY A 595 32.23 -23.17 -1.22
CA GLY A 595 32.21 -24.63 -1.11
C GLY A 595 31.21 -25.17 -0.08
N ARG A 596 30.72 -24.31 0.83
CA ARG A 596 29.73 -24.68 1.86
C ARG A 596 28.43 -23.89 1.72
N TYR A 597 28.47 -22.57 1.63
CA TYR A 597 27.31 -21.67 1.52
C TYR A 597 27.57 -20.53 0.54
N PHE A 598 26.51 -19.84 0.14
CA PHE A 598 26.62 -18.58 -0.59
C PHE A 598 26.84 -17.42 0.38
N THR A 599 27.81 -16.57 0.12
CA THR A 599 28.18 -15.42 0.96
C THR A 599 27.52 -14.14 0.48
N ASP A 600 27.31 -13.18 1.36
CA ASP A 600 26.68 -11.88 1.00
C ASP A 600 27.56 -11.00 0.09
N SER A 601 28.84 -11.39 -0.09
CA SER A 601 29.77 -10.85 -1.09
C SER A 601 30.71 -11.95 -1.63
N ILE A 602 31.90 -11.61 -2.15
CA ILE A 602 32.92 -12.52 -2.70
C ILE A 602 33.52 -13.43 -1.61
N ALA A 603 33.77 -14.69 -1.95
CA ALA A 603 34.49 -15.72 -1.21
C ALA A 603 35.88 -16.00 -1.84
N PRO A 604 36.94 -16.28 -1.06
CA PRO A 604 37.07 -16.14 0.40
C PRO A 604 37.59 -14.75 0.80
N LEU A 605 37.13 -14.23 1.94
CA LEU A 605 37.93 -13.29 2.72
C LEU A 605 39.02 -14.13 3.44
N GLU A 606 39.99 -14.68 2.70
CA GLU A 606 41.14 -15.37 3.31
C GLU A 606 42.19 -14.32 3.69
N GLY A 607 42.33 -14.04 5.00
CA GLY A 607 43.42 -13.19 5.52
C GLY A 607 43.11 -12.17 6.62
N GLU A 608 41.89 -12.06 7.15
CA GLU A 608 41.58 -11.16 8.27
C GLU A 608 40.76 -11.88 9.36
N ASP A 609 41.37 -12.86 10.04
CA ASP A 609 41.05 -13.18 11.44
C ASP A 609 41.59 -12.07 12.36
N GLY A 610 41.27 -10.81 12.07
CA GLY A 610 41.99 -9.65 12.62
C GLY A 610 41.19 -8.37 12.65
N ASP A 611 40.04 -8.39 13.30
CA ASP A 611 39.66 -7.46 14.39
C ASP A 611 38.13 -7.49 14.60
N GLY A 612 37.71 -8.18 15.67
CA GLY A 612 36.40 -8.01 16.30
C GLY A 612 35.21 -8.69 15.62
N ALA A 613 34.55 -9.57 16.38
CA ALA A 613 33.12 -9.92 16.47
C ALA A 613 32.02 -9.43 15.47
N ASP A 614 32.28 -8.91 14.27
CA ASP A 614 31.31 -8.09 13.54
C ASP A 614 30.69 -8.73 12.27
N ALA A 615 29.40 -9.12 12.41
CA ALA A 615 28.34 -9.45 11.44
C ALA A 615 28.41 -10.79 10.66
N PRO A 616 27.26 -11.47 10.46
CA PRO A 616 27.21 -12.75 9.75
C PRO A 616 27.60 -12.56 8.27
N ARG A 617 28.56 -13.38 7.83
CA ARG A 617 29.01 -13.48 6.43
C ARG A 617 27.95 -14.12 5.51
N TYR A 618 27.03 -14.87 6.11
CA TYR A 618 25.97 -15.59 5.44
C TYR A 618 24.61 -14.99 5.81
N SER A 619 23.67 -15.05 4.88
CA SER A 619 22.27 -14.72 5.12
C SER A 619 21.37 -15.80 4.53
N GLN A 620 20.15 -15.92 5.06
CA GLN A 620 19.09 -16.68 4.43
C GLN A 620 18.82 -16.14 3.01
N HIS A 621 18.89 -14.82 2.80
CA HIS A 621 18.70 -14.17 1.51
C HIS A 621 19.62 -14.73 0.43
N SER A 622 20.93 -14.79 0.70
CA SER A 622 21.90 -15.30 -0.27
C SER A 622 21.64 -16.77 -0.63
N GLN A 623 21.16 -17.58 0.31
CA GLN A 623 20.82 -18.98 0.05
C GLN A 623 19.56 -19.11 -0.81
N ILE A 624 18.51 -18.36 -0.47
CA ILE A 624 17.25 -18.30 -1.21
C ILE A 624 17.52 -17.88 -2.65
N TRP A 625 18.23 -16.77 -2.85
CA TRP A 625 18.47 -16.21 -4.17
C TRP A 625 19.42 -17.04 -5.02
N ALA A 626 20.33 -17.82 -4.42
CA ALA A 626 21.14 -18.79 -5.17
C ALA A 626 20.30 -19.91 -5.79
N ILE A 627 19.23 -20.35 -5.11
CA ILE A 627 18.26 -21.31 -5.65
C ILE A 627 17.40 -20.64 -6.73
N LEU A 628 16.78 -19.49 -6.41
CA LEU A 628 15.82 -18.85 -7.30
C LEU A 628 16.48 -18.34 -8.59
N CYS A 629 17.69 -17.79 -8.51
CA CYS A 629 18.44 -17.37 -9.69
C CYS A 629 19.10 -18.54 -10.44
N GLY A 630 18.97 -19.78 -9.95
CA GLY A 630 19.50 -20.99 -10.55
C GLY A 630 21.03 -21.07 -10.57
N ALA A 631 21.70 -20.53 -9.56
CA ALA A 631 23.12 -20.77 -9.31
C ALA A 631 23.35 -22.21 -8.82
N ILE A 632 22.37 -22.81 -8.14
CA ILE A 632 22.33 -24.25 -7.88
C ILE A 632 21.57 -24.93 -9.02
N ALA A 633 22.21 -25.87 -9.71
CA ALA A 633 21.58 -26.54 -10.85
C ALA A 633 20.39 -27.42 -10.40
N PRO A 634 19.35 -27.63 -11.24
CA PRO A 634 18.20 -28.46 -10.88
C PRO A 634 18.54 -29.85 -10.33
N LYS A 635 19.59 -30.49 -10.88
CA LYS A 635 20.08 -31.80 -10.44
C LYS A 635 20.73 -31.81 -9.04
N GLU A 636 21.12 -30.64 -8.54
CA GLU A 636 21.78 -30.46 -7.24
C GLU A 636 20.80 -29.95 -6.16
N LEU A 637 19.57 -29.56 -6.54
CA LEU A 637 18.55 -29.12 -5.58
C LEU A 637 18.21 -30.19 -4.53
N PRO A 638 18.04 -31.48 -4.85
CA PRO A 638 17.72 -32.50 -3.85
C PRO A 638 18.84 -32.77 -2.84
N THR A 639 20.08 -32.39 -3.15
CA THR A 639 21.26 -32.62 -2.31
C THR A 639 21.82 -31.32 -1.74
N LEU A 640 22.55 -30.54 -2.55
CA LEU A 640 23.19 -29.29 -2.14
C LEU A 640 22.16 -28.24 -1.72
N GLY A 641 21.12 -28.03 -2.54
CA GLY A 641 20.07 -27.05 -2.25
C GLY A 641 19.34 -27.38 -0.95
N ARG A 642 18.91 -28.64 -0.80
CA ARG A 642 18.26 -29.16 0.41
C ARG A 642 19.15 -29.00 1.65
N ARG A 643 20.44 -29.32 1.56
CA ARG A 643 21.39 -29.13 2.68
C ARG A 643 21.49 -27.66 3.07
N ILE A 644 21.79 -26.77 2.11
CA ILE A 644 21.99 -25.34 2.39
C ILE A 644 20.74 -24.72 3.01
N MET A 645 19.55 -25.02 2.48
CA MET A 645 18.31 -24.48 3.03
C MET A 645 17.95 -25.10 4.38
N SER A 646 18.21 -26.39 4.59
CA SER A 646 17.99 -27.00 5.90
C SER A 646 18.92 -26.42 6.97
N ASP A 647 20.17 -26.09 6.61
CA ASP A 647 21.12 -25.45 7.53
C ASP A 647 20.70 -23.99 7.82
N ALA A 648 20.33 -23.24 6.78
CA ALA A 648 19.97 -21.82 6.90
C ALA A 648 18.65 -21.56 7.64
N PHE A 649 17.74 -22.54 7.66
CA PHE A 649 16.44 -22.49 8.34
C PHE A 649 16.29 -23.53 9.45
N ALA A 650 17.40 -24.05 9.99
CA ALA A 650 17.33 -24.86 11.20
C ALA A 650 16.85 -23.99 12.38
N PHE A 651 15.96 -24.52 13.22
CA PHE A 651 15.38 -23.83 14.38
C PHE A 651 15.92 -24.44 15.70
N GLY A 652 16.33 -23.62 16.68
CA GLY A 652 16.70 -24.04 18.05
C GLY A 652 18.07 -23.50 18.55
N ASP A 653 18.46 -23.83 19.78
CA ASP A 653 19.70 -23.35 20.45
C ASP A 653 21.01 -23.71 19.70
N ASP A 654 20.98 -24.70 18.80
CA ASP A 654 22.10 -25.09 17.93
C ASP A 654 22.07 -24.42 16.54
N ALA A 655 21.05 -23.62 16.23
CA ALA A 655 20.79 -23.10 14.89
C ALA A 655 20.28 -21.65 14.92
N GLY A 656 21.16 -20.69 14.66
CA GLY A 656 20.72 -19.29 14.51
C GLY A 656 21.81 -18.22 14.49
N GLY A 657 23.03 -18.50 14.92
CA GLY A 657 24.09 -17.47 14.96
C GLY A 657 24.82 -17.22 13.63
N ALA A 658 24.65 -18.08 12.63
CA ALA A 658 25.49 -18.06 11.43
C ALA A 658 24.88 -17.32 10.23
N PHE A 659 23.55 -17.18 10.17
CA PHE A 659 22.83 -16.59 9.03
C PHE A 659 21.98 -15.40 9.48
N ALA A 660 22.14 -14.25 8.82
CA ALA A 660 21.16 -13.18 8.94
C ALA A 660 19.79 -13.68 8.44
N ALA A 661 18.76 -13.55 9.27
CA ALA A 661 17.41 -14.05 8.99
C ALA A 661 16.64 -13.10 8.06
N CYS A 662 15.72 -13.66 7.28
CA CYS A 662 14.77 -12.88 6.48
C CYS A 662 13.69 -12.26 7.35
N SER A 663 13.32 -11.02 7.05
CA SER A 663 12.06 -10.44 7.49
C SER A 663 10.91 -10.83 6.53
N TYR A 664 9.69 -10.42 6.86
CA TYR A 664 8.45 -10.84 6.18
C TYR A 664 8.44 -10.72 4.65
N PRO A 665 8.87 -9.60 4.01
CA PRO A 665 8.96 -9.49 2.55
C PRO A 665 9.75 -10.63 1.89
N MET A 666 10.83 -11.06 2.53
CA MET A 666 11.71 -12.09 1.97
C MET A 666 11.21 -13.51 2.20
N LEU A 667 10.31 -13.71 3.18
CA LEU A 667 9.68 -15.01 3.43
C LEU A 667 8.81 -15.49 2.26
N HIS A 668 8.25 -14.56 1.48
CA HIS A 668 7.65 -14.86 0.19
C HIS A 668 8.66 -15.70 -0.62
N TYR A 669 9.82 -15.16 -0.98
CA TYR A 669 10.83 -15.89 -1.77
C TYR A 669 11.37 -17.15 -1.07
N ALA A 670 11.50 -17.14 0.26
CA ALA A 670 11.93 -18.30 1.03
C ALA A 670 11.04 -19.52 0.78
N PHE A 671 9.72 -19.38 0.83
CA PHE A 671 8.79 -20.49 0.58
C PHE A 671 8.98 -21.15 -0.79
N ARG A 672 9.28 -20.38 -1.85
CA ARG A 672 9.51 -20.98 -3.19
C ARG A 672 10.86 -21.67 -3.27
N ALA A 673 11.88 -21.16 -2.61
CA ALA A 673 13.16 -21.86 -2.49
C ALA A 673 12.97 -23.19 -1.73
N LEU A 674 12.24 -23.17 -0.60
CA LEU A 674 11.91 -24.37 0.19
C LEU A 674 11.10 -25.40 -0.61
N GLY A 675 10.11 -24.95 -1.38
CA GLY A 675 9.33 -25.79 -2.30
C GLY A 675 10.21 -26.45 -3.35
N SER A 676 11.17 -25.72 -3.92
CA SER A 676 12.08 -26.21 -4.96
C SER A 676 13.07 -27.28 -4.48
N VAL A 677 13.34 -27.35 -3.17
CA VAL A 677 14.26 -28.33 -2.56
C VAL A 677 13.54 -29.41 -1.73
N GLY A 678 12.21 -29.45 -1.78
CA GLY A 678 11.37 -30.44 -1.08
C GLY A 678 11.43 -30.31 0.45
N LEU A 679 11.57 -29.08 0.97
CA LEU A 679 11.56 -28.78 2.41
C LEU A 679 10.30 -28.04 2.88
N TYR A 680 9.40 -27.69 1.96
CA TYR A 680 8.19 -26.91 2.26
C TYR A 680 7.40 -27.53 3.41
N GLU A 681 6.92 -28.77 3.27
CA GLU A 681 6.11 -29.46 4.29
C GLU A 681 6.83 -29.59 5.62
N LYS A 682 8.15 -29.83 5.60
CA LYS A 682 8.95 -30.02 6.81
C LYS A 682 9.02 -28.75 7.66
N LEU A 683 9.15 -27.58 7.02
CA LEU A 683 9.33 -26.30 7.70
C LEU A 683 8.07 -25.46 7.75
N PHE A 684 6.99 -25.91 7.10
CA PHE A 684 5.76 -25.14 6.93
C PHE A 684 5.22 -24.61 8.26
N GLU A 685 5.12 -25.45 9.29
CA GLU A 685 4.55 -25.06 10.57
C GLU A 685 5.39 -24.00 11.29
N SER A 686 6.70 -24.18 11.43
CA SER A 686 7.55 -23.22 12.16
C SER A 686 7.69 -21.89 11.43
N MET A 687 7.57 -21.87 10.11
CA MET A 687 7.60 -20.62 9.33
C MET A 687 6.41 -19.69 9.64
N TRP A 688 5.32 -20.20 10.22
CA TRP A 688 4.15 -19.39 10.61
C TRP A 688 4.21 -18.84 12.04
N ASP A 689 5.23 -19.18 12.82
CA ASP A 689 5.37 -18.71 14.20
C ASP A 689 5.31 -17.18 14.35
N PRO A 690 5.89 -16.36 13.43
CA PRO A 690 5.70 -14.91 13.47
C PRO A 690 4.23 -14.46 13.43
N TRP A 691 3.42 -15.06 12.55
CA TRP A 691 2.00 -14.74 12.43
C TRP A 691 1.21 -15.20 13.65
N ARG A 692 1.56 -16.35 14.23
CA ARG A 692 0.97 -16.82 15.51
C ARG A 692 1.24 -15.84 16.65
N ARG A 693 2.48 -15.34 16.75
CA ARG A 693 2.85 -14.31 17.74
C ARG A 693 2.06 -13.03 17.54
N MET A 694 1.88 -12.59 16.29
CA MET A 694 1.06 -11.41 15.99
C MET A 694 -0.40 -11.61 16.42
N ILE A 695 -1.01 -12.75 16.11
CA ILE A 695 -2.37 -13.10 16.56
C ILE A 695 -2.44 -13.11 18.09
N ALA A 696 -1.48 -13.75 18.76
CA ALA A 696 -1.42 -13.84 20.22
C ALA A 696 -1.24 -12.46 20.89
N ASN A 697 -0.63 -11.50 20.22
CA ASN A 697 -0.51 -10.11 20.67
C ASN A 697 -1.73 -9.24 20.28
N ASN A 698 -2.83 -9.87 19.89
CA ASN A 698 -4.10 -9.24 19.49
C ASN A 698 -3.97 -8.31 18.28
N LEU A 699 -3.03 -8.54 17.36
CA LEU A 699 -3.01 -7.76 16.12
C LEU A 699 -4.23 -8.10 15.24
N THR A 700 -4.80 -7.07 14.61
CA THR A 700 -5.94 -7.21 13.69
C THR A 700 -5.55 -6.96 12.22
N THR A 701 -4.29 -6.61 11.99
CA THR A 701 -3.58 -6.44 10.72
C THR A 701 -2.14 -6.93 10.93
N TRP A 702 -1.36 -7.15 9.87
CA TRP A 702 0.02 -7.63 10.02
C TRP A 702 1.03 -6.51 10.18
N GLN A 703 1.99 -6.67 11.09
CA GLN A 703 3.05 -5.68 11.30
C GLN A 703 4.09 -5.69 10.17
N GLU A 704 4.84 -4.59 10.06
CA GLU A 704 5.90 -4.37 9.05
C GLU A 704 7.06 -5.37 9.19
N ASP A 705 7.64 -5.48 10.39
CA ASP A 705 8.81 -6.32 10.66
C ASP A 705 8.93 -6.58 12.19
N GLU A 706 9.83 -7.49 12.60
CA GLU A 706 10.06 -7.81 14.02
C GLU A 706 11.15 -6.97 14.70
N VAL A 707 11.97 -6.27 13.91
CA VAL A 707 13.14 -5.49 14.34
C VAL A 707 12.69 -4.16 14.95
N ASN A 708 11.93 -3.37 14.19
CA ASN A 708 11.41 -2.07 14.60
C ASN A 708 10.02 -2.18 15.21
N ALA A 709 9.17 -3.07 14.67
CA ALA A 709 7.76 -3.23 15.00
C ALA A 709 6.99 -1.88 14.99
N ARG A 710 7.34 -1.00 14.03
CA ARG A 710 6.82 0.37 13.95
C ARG A 710 5.36 0.38 13.50
N SER A 711 5.05 -0.16 12.32
CA SER A 711 3.66 -0.27 11.86
C SER A 711 3.05 -1.62 12.19
N ASP A 712 1.83 -1.61 12.72
CA ASP A 712 0.99 -2.80 12.94
C ASP A 712 0.11 -3.14 11.70
N CYS A 713 0.30 -2.47 10.56
CA CYS A 713 -0.43 -2.74 9.32
C CYS A 713 0.46 -2.52 8.07
N HIS A 714 0.97 -3.59 7.48
CA HIS A 714 1.86 -3.56 6.32
C HIS A 714 1.56 -4.64 5.28
N GLU A 715 1.39 -4.24 4.02
CA GLU A 715 0.83 -5.13 2.98
C GLU A 715 1.69 -6.36 2.67
N TRP A 716 3.03 -6.20 2.68
CA TRP A 716 3.98 -7.28 2.35
C TRP A 716 3.90 -8.50 3.29
N SER A 717 3.26 -8.35 4.46
CA SER A 717 3.13 -9.39 5.48
C SER A 717 1.86 -10.24 5.28
N SER A 718 1.04 -9.90 4.28
CA SER A 718 -0.19 -10.63 3.90
C SER A 718 0.08 -11.90 3.09
N LEU A 719 1.27 -12.48 3.28
CA LEU A 719 1.76 -13.70 2.66
C LEU A 719 0.83 -14.93 2.78
N PRO A 720 0.06 -15.14 3.88
CA PRO A 720 -0.88 -16.26 3.96
C PRO A 720 -1.82 -16.37 2.77
N ILE A 721 -2.24 -15.25 2.16
CA ILE A 721 -3.11 -15.27 0.97
C ILE A 721 -2.47 -16.08 -0.16
N TRP A 722 -1.21 -15.79 -0.46
CA TRP A 722 -0.50 -16.42 -1.55
C TRP A 722 -0.19 -17.88 -1.25
N GLU A 723 0.34 -18.17 -0.06
CA GLU A 723 0.74 -19.53 0.31
C GLU A 723 -0.48 -20.45 0.37
N PHE A 724 -1.62 -19.96 0.88
CA PHE A 724 -2.85 -20.75 0.93
C PHE A 724 -3.41 -21.03 -0.46
N ALA A 725 -3.45 -20.01 -1.33
CA ALA A 725 -3.95 -20.12 -2.70
C ALA A 725 -3.06 -21.01 -3.60
N THR A 726 -1.75 -20.77 -3.58
CA THR A 726 -0.83 -21.29 -4.59
C THR A 726 -0.08 -22.53 -4.15
N GLU A 727 0.23 -22.68 -2.87
CA GLU A 727 1.00 -23.82 -2.35
C GLU A 727 0.12 -24.84 -1.64
N ILE A 728 -0.85 -24.42 -0.81
CA ILE A 728 -1.75 -25.36 -0.12
C ILE A 728 -2.84 -25.84 -1.07
N ALA A 729 -3.74 -24.95 -1.51
CA ALA A 729 -4.75 -25.27 -2.52
C ALA A 729 -4.10 -25.66 -3.85
N GLY A 730 -2.87 -25.19 -4.11
CA GLY A 730 -2.00 -25.76 -5.13
C GLY A 730 -2.23 -25.22 -6.55
N LEU A 731 -2.84 -24.05 -6.71
CA LEU A 731 -3.14 -23.50 -8.05
C LEU A 731 -2.04 -22.54 -8.51
N LYS A 732 -1.41 -22.84 -9.65
CA LYS A 732 -0.38 -21.99 -10.26
C LYS A 732 -0.60 -21.84 -11.77
N PRO A 733 -0.35 -20.67 -12.36
CA PRO A 733 -0.36 -20.53 -13.81
C PRO A 733 0.85 -21.26 -14.40
N LEU A 734 0.61 -22.20 -15.31
CA LEU A 734 1.68 -22.83 -16.09
C LEU A 734 1.97 -22.04 -17.37
N GLU A 735 0.92 -21.50 -17.98
CA GLU A 735 0.98 -20.58 -19.11
C GLU A 735 0.29 -19.23 -18.81
N PRO A 736 0.70 -18.12 -19.45
CA PRO A 736 0.14 -16.81 -19.22
C PRO A 736 -1.38 -16.74 -19.33
N GLY A 737 -1.99 -15.90 -18.47
CA GLY A 737 -3.44 -15.71 -18.42
C GLY A 737 -4.20 -16.93 -17.91
N TRP A 738 -3.53 -17.84 -17.18
CA TRP A 738 -4.09 -19.11 -16.71
C TRP A 738 -4.68 -19.93 -17.86
N THR A 739 -4.04 -19.86 -19.04
CA THR A 739 -4.47 -20.65 -20.20
C THR A 739 -4.25 -22.14 -19.97
N GLU A 740 -3.19 -22.47 -19.23
CA GLU A 740 -2.89 -23.77 -18.63
C GLU A 740 -2.58 -23.59 -17.14
N VAL A 741 -3.10 -24.49 -16.30
CA VAL A 741 -2.97 -24.48 -14.85
C VAL A 741 -2.18 -25.69 -14.37
N LEU A 742 -1.23 -25.45 -13.47
CA LEU A 742 -0.61 -26.48 -12.66
C LEU A 742 -1.37 -26.62 -11.33
N PHE A 743 -1.81 -27.82 -11.01
CA PHE A 743 -2.52 -28.17 -9.78
C PHE A 743 -1.69 -29.11 -8.89
N THR A 744 -1.19 -28.61 -7.77
CA THR A 744 -0.34 -29.32 -6.81
C THR A 744 -0.88 -29.21 -5.37
N PRO A 745 -2.01 -29.84 -5.04
CA PRO A 745 -2.63 -29.71 -3.72
C PRO A 745 -1.77 -30.38 -2.63
N ARG A 746 -1.51 -29.67 -1.53
CA ARG A 746 -0.76 -30.19 -0.36
C ARG A 746 -1.70 -30.68 0.75
N VAL A 747 -2.43 -31.75 0.47
CA VAL A 747 -3.46 -32.32 1.37
C VAL A 747 -2.95 -32.73 2.76
N ALA A 748 -1.64 -32.95 2.92
CA ALA A 748 -1.02 -33.27 4.21
C ALA A 748 -0.98 -32.06 5.17
N LEU A 749 -1.03 -30.83 4.65
CA LEU A 749 -0.93 -29.59 5.44
C LEU A 749 -2.29 -29.05 5.90
N ALA A 750 -3.38 -29.46 5.25
CA ALA A 750 -4.74 -29.07 5.61
C ALA A 750 -5.66 -30.30 5.51
N PRO A 751 -6.10 -30.89 6.63
CA PRO A 751 -6.87 -32.14 6.63
C PRO A 751 -8.21 -32.07 5.87
N GLN A 752 -8.80 -30.87 5.79
CA GLN A 752 -10.04 -30.59 5.08
C GLN A 752 -9.99 -29.16 4.54
N LEU A 753 -10.44 -28.96 3.30
CA LEU A 753 -10.48 -27.65 2.67
C LEU A 753 -11.76 -27.46 1.85
N ASP A 754 -12.34 -26.25 1.93
CA ASP A 754 -13.25 -25.70 0.93
C ASP A 754 -12.80 -24.27 0.61
N ALA A 755 -12.11 -24.12 -0.52
CA ALA A 755 -11.51 -22.86 -0.94
C ALA A 755 -12.01 -22.44 -2.32
N ALA A 756 -12.08 -21.14 -2.52
CA ALA A 756 -12.32 -20.50 -3.80
C ALA A 756 -11.17 -19.54 -4.07
N ILE A 757 -10.44 -19.71 -5.17
CA ILE A 757 -9.27 -18.91 -5.54
C ILE A 757 -9.51 -18.23 -6.88
N ASN A 758 -9.13 -16.96 -7.02
CA ASN A 758 -9.26 -16.25 -8.29
C ASN A 758 -8.08 -16.56 -9.22
N MET A 759 -8.37 -16.82 -10.50
CA MET A 759 -7.40 -17.09 -11.56
C MET A 759 -7.40 -15.97 -12.61
N GLY A 760 -7.41 -14.72 -12.15
CA GLY A 760 -7.49 -13.54 -13.00
C GLY A 760 -8.69 -13.59 -13.96
N ASN A 761 -8.42 -13.43 -15.26
CA ASN A 761 -9.44 -13.40 -16.31
C ASN A 761 -10.14 -14.75 -16.55
N ARG A 762 -9.67 -15.85 -15.97
CA ARG A 762 -10.34 -17.16 -16.04
C ARG A 762 -11.47 -17.32 -15.04
N GLY A 763 -11.54 -16.45 -14.03
CA GLY A 763 -12.55 -16.50 -12.97
C GLY A 763 -12.12 -17.39 -11.80
N LEU A 764 -13.10 -17.92 -11.09
CA LEU A 764 -12.89 -18.63 -9.83
C LEU A 764 -12.58 -20.12 -10.03
N ALA A 765 -11.61 -20.64 -9.30
CA ALA A 765 -11.42 -22.08 -9.10
C ALA A 765 -11.90 -22.46 -7.69
N THR A 766 -12.73 -23.48 -7.57
CA THR A 766 -13.14 -24.06 -6.30
C THR A 766 -12.35 -25.34 -6.05
N VAL A 767 -11.67 -25.41 -4.91
CA VAL A 767 -10.86 -26.55 -4.48
C VAL A 767 -11.48 -27.10 -3.20
N ARG A 768 -11.86 -28.38 -3.20
CA ARG A 768 -12.40 -29.06 -2.05
C ARG A 768 -11.68 -30.35 -1.80
N TRP A 769 -11.44 -30.65 -0.53
CA TRP A 769 -11.09 -32.01 -0.17
C TRP A 769 -11.49 -32.36 1.25
N SER A 770 -11.73 -33.65 1.43
CA SER A 770 -12.01 -34.26 2.71
C SER A 770 -11.46 -35.69 2.71
N LYS A 771 -11.14 -36.19 3.91
CA LYS A 771 -10.72 -37.58 4.09
C LYS A 771 -11.88 -38.51 3.74
N THR A 772 -11.64 -39.49 2.86
CA THR A 772 -12.62 -40.54 2.53
C THR A 772 -12.46 -41.76 3.42
N ASP A 773 -11.23 -42.11 3.76
CA ASP A 773 -10.87 -43.13 4.76
C ASP A 773 -9.52 -42.79 5.44
N HIS A 774 -8.90 -43.76 6.14
CA HIS A 774 -7.58 -43.56 6.77
C HIS A 774 -6.41 -43.52 5.78
N ARG A 775 -6.63 -43.80 4.50
CA ARG A 775 -5.58 -43.97 3.48
C ARG A 775 -5.64 -42.94 2.36
N PHE A 776 -6.81 -42.35 2.09
CA PHE A 776 -7.02 -41.45 0.95
C PHE A 776 -7.78 -40.17 1.33
N VAL A 777 -7.46 -39.12 0.57
CA VAL A 777 -8.17 -37.84 0.53
C VAL A 777 -8.77 -37.69 -0.87
N ARG A 778 -10.08 -37.46 -0.96
CA ARG A 778 -10.73 -37.12 -2.23
C ARG A 778 -10.61 -35.62 -2.46
N VAL A 779 -10.08 -35.25 -3.62
CA VAL A 779 -9.85 -33.88 -4.03
C VAL A 779 -10.70 -33.57 -5.25
N GLU A 780 -11.51 -32.52 -5.13
CA GLU A 780 -12.34 -31.96 -6.20
C GLU A 780 -11.81 -30.57 -6.58
N LEU A 781 -11.56 -30.36 -7.87
CA LEU A 781 -11.26 -29.06 -8.46
C LEU A 781 -12.36 -28.73 -9.47
N ARG A 782 -12.97 -27.54 -9.35
CA ARG A 782 -13.90 -27.00 -10.34
C ARG A 782 -13.43 -25.64 -10.82
N LEU A 783 -13.35 -25.47 -12.12
CA LEU A 783 -12.92 -24.25 -12.78
C LEU A 783 -14.13 -23.52 -13.34
N ALA A 784 -14.19 -22.19 -13.19
CA ALA A 784 -15.27 -21.38 -13.76
C ALA A 784 -15.36 -21.50 -15.29
N ARG A 785 -14.28 -21.89 -15.97
CA ARG A 785 -14.20 -22.10 -17.41
C ARG A 785 -13.33 -23.32 -17.73
N PRO A 786 -13.62 -24.09 -18.80
CA PRO A 786 -12.73 -25.14 -19.28
C PRO A 786 -11.32 -24.61 -19.54
N THR A 787 -10.32 -25.26 -18.95
CA THR A 787 -8.92 -24.81 -18.95
C THR A 787 -7.98 -26.01 -19.05
N ALA A 788 -6.84 -25.86 -19.73
CA ALA A 788 -5.82 -26.91 -19.77
C ALA A 788 -5.25 -27.13 -18.35
N LEU A 789 -5.11 -28.38 -17.92
CA LEU A 789 -4.77 -28.72 -16.55
C LEU A 789 -3.70 -29.81 -16.48
N VAL A 790 -2.63 -29.51 -15.76
CA VAL A 790 -1.60 -30.47 -15.35
C VAL A 790 -1.66 -30.63 -13.85
N SER A 791 -1.75 -31.85 -13.34
CA SER A 791 -1.62 -32.10 -11.90
C SER A 791 -0.25 -32.69 -11.57
N ARG A 792 0.33 -32.33 -10.42
CA ARG A 792 1.53 -32.99 -9.88
C ARG A 792 1.28 -33.37 -8.42
N LEU A 793 1.38 -34.67 -8.13
CA LEU A 793 1.19 -35.21 -6.78
C LEU A 793 2.54 -35.59 -6.16
N PRO A 794 2.64 -35.73 -4.82
CA PRO A 794 3.89 -36.09 -4.16
C PRO A 794 4.52 -37.41 -4.68
N ASP A 795 3.69 -38.42 -4.96
CA ASP A 795 4.14 -39.77 -5.35
C ASP A 795 3.94 -40.10 -6.84
N LYS A 796 3.40 -39.16 -7.62
CA LYS A 796 3.14 -39.35 -9.05
C LYS A 796 3.78 -38.20 -9.82
N GLY A 797 4.38 -38.51 -10.97
CA GLY A 797 4.85 -37.47 -11.90
C GLY A 797 3.71 -36.56 -12.36
N GLU A 798 4.03 -35.64 -13.25
CA GLU A 798 3.01 -34.79 -13.87
C GLU A 798 2.01 -35.63 -14.69
N VAL A 799 0.74 -35.29 -14.56
CA VAL A 799 -0.36 -35.87 -15.31
C VAL A 799 -1.08 -34.74 -16.04
N ASP A 800 -1.07 -34.79 -17.37
CA ASP A 800 -1.83 -33.91 -18.24
C ASP A 800 -3.27 -34.43 -18.36
N HIS A 801 -4.24 -33.59 -18.01
CA HIS A 801 -5.68 -33.89 -18.05
C HIS A 801 -6.34 -33.30 -19.31
N GLY A 802 -5.60 -32.59 -20.15
CA GLY A 802 -6.14 -31.81 -21.26
C GLY A 802 -6.99 -30.64 -20.76
N VAL A 803 -7.96 -30.21 -21.59
CA VAL A 803 -8.88 -29.12 -21.24
C VAL A 803 -10.05 -29.69 -20.45
N VAL A 804 -10.11 -29.35 -19.16
CA VAL A 804 -11.16 -29.80 -18.24
C VAL A 804 -11.82 -28.64 -17.54
N GLN A 805 -13.06 -28.85 -17.09
CA GLN A 805 -13.74 -27.92 -16.18
C GLN A 805 -13.78 -28.45 -14.75
N GLU A 806 -13.69 -29.77 -14.59
CA GLU A 806 -13.74 -30.43 -13.29
C GLU A 806 -12.69 -31.55 -13.26
N LEU A 807 -12.08 -31.76 -12.09
CA LEU A 807 -11.19 -32.87 -11.80
C LEU A 807 -11.57 -33.44 -10.44
N ASP A 808 -11.68 -34.77 -10.36
CA ASP A 808 -11.94 -35.52 -9.13
C ASP A 808 -10.89 -36.63 -9.03
N MET A 809 -10.18 -36.70 -7.91
CA MET A 809 -9.06 -37.60 -7.73
C MET A 809 -8.88 -38.02 -6.27
N GLU A 810 -8.33 -39.21 -6.04
CA GLU A 810 -7.91 -39.67 -4.72
C GLU A 810 -6.39 -39.55 -4.57
N ILE A 811 -5.98 -38.91 -3.48
CA ILE A 811 -4.57 -38.73 -3.10
C ILE A 811 -4.29 -39.58 -1.86
N PRO A 812 -3.25 -40.43 -1.85
CA PRO A 812 -2.84 -41.16 -0.66
C PRO A 812 -2.45 -40.19 0.46
N ILE A 813 -2.82 -40.50 1.71
CA ILE A 813 -2.29 -39.82 2.88
C ILE A 813 -0.87 -40.35 3.10
N PRO A 814 0.18 -39.51 3.08
CA PRO A 814 1.53 -39.94 3.43
C PRO A 814 1.51 -40.52 4.85
N GLY A 815 2.01 -41.75 5.00
CA GLY A 815 2.01 -42.50 6.27
C GLY A 815 3.02 -42.01 7.30
#